data_AF-A0A561BN67-F1
#
_entry.id   AF-A0A561BN67-F1
#
_cell.length_a   1.000
_cell.length_b   1.000
_cell.length_c   1.000
_cell.angle_alpha   90.00
_cell.angle_beta   90.00
_cell.angle_gamma   90.00
#
_symmetry.space_group_name_H-M   'P 1'
#
loop_
_entity.id
_entity.type
_entity.pdbx_description
1 polymer ?
#
loop_
_entity_poly.entity_id
_entity_poly.type
_entity_poly.pdbx_seq_one_letter_code
_entity_poly.pdbx_strand_id
1 'polypeptide(L)'
;MHYTGEHLRHFALPLGGLGTGTVALAGNGALRQWQLHNIGNHEGYVPDSFFALRLSRIEPPVDEVRLLQGPLLEATNTPLVTDDVIPAGERRLHEVLPSIGAATVTAVYPNARIDFDTDLPVDVSLEAFNPLVPLDAAASSQPVAAFTFTLHNPGDVELHGWLGGALQNSVGWDGVTPIDGVACGLYGGNTNRARERDGWTSLVMENSTLPADHAGAGQLVLSADAAGTQAYAQWASPEQFASFLVGRPSKRPVVADGPSAPGTTWNGGLAAPFKLGAGETVRLRFLIAWHFPNRYVDFPQFGARRMDYGHTRFWLGNAYTQAQPDAVAAAEALTAQWNDLAAAGQDWADAFTKSTLPGEAGARLAALVADVRSPTVFRTADGTVFGFEGVLGASTAMWGGRYGGSCPLNCTHVWNYEQTLSRLFPALERNMRDTEYDVMQAPEGYIPHRVIAPTYHRQLWDVVIGGPEEPALDGMLGNVLKTYREVRQGAGLEWLGERWPNVVRLLQHIRDKWDPDGTGVLRGIQPSTHDIDLCGVNSFMGTYWLAALRAAEEMALLVGDDAKPYRALFEAGSKAYDELLFTGEYYRQVLSPEENQDFQWGDGCLADQLIGQWWAHQLDLGYILPADHVRTALRNVVRHNLRTGFDGFDHPYRVFADGDDTGLLMCTWPHGGRPAVPTRYCDEVWTGSEHQVAAHCLYEGLVDEGQAILRGLWDRYDGTRRNPFNPIECGDHYIRNAAGWSVLEALAGFRYNALTGTVAFAPMELARSEDGWRLPFVAGTGWGVAHRTADELTIECHSGQLDLKTIQVDGAAIPTDSAAVVPGSPLVVRLT
;
A
#
# COMPACT_ATOMS: atom_id res chain seq x y z
N MET A 1 2.76 -7.19 -15.72
CA MET A 1 3.58 -8.35 -15.32
C MET A 1 2.79 -9.62 -15.60
N HIS A 2 3.48 -10.65 -16.06
CA HIS A 2 2.91 -11.96 -16.35
C HIS A 2 3.58 -12.98 -15.44
N TYR A 3 2.77 -13.67 -14.63
CA TYR A 3 3.25 -14.64 -13.64
C TYR A 3 2.79 -16.04 -14.05
N THR A 4 3.72 -16.98 -14.05
CA THR A 4 3.49 -18.39 -14.39
C THR A 4 4.39 -19.29 -13.57
N GLY A 5 3.97 -20.53 -13.33
CA GLY A 5 4.78 -21.53 -12.63
C GLY A 5 5.20 -21.03 -11.24
N GLU A 6 6.51 -21.00 -10.99
CA GLU A 6 7.09 -20.61 -9.71
C GLU A 6 6.77 -19.17 -9.28
N HIS A 7 6.59 -18.25 -10.23
CA HIS A 7 6.24 -16.85 -9.95
C HIS A 7 4.81 -16.68 -9.37
N LEU A 8 4.00 -17.74 -9.35
CA LEU A 8 2.68 -17.73 -8.73
C LEU A 8 2.71 -18.08 -7.25
N ARG A 9 3.85 -18.57 -6.73
CA ARG A 9 3.94 -19.21 -5.43
C ARG A 9 3.65 -18.25 -4.28
N HIS A 10 4.23 -17.05 -4.32
CA HIS A 10 3.97 -15.96 -3.36
C HIS A 10 3.03 -14.90 -3.92
N PHE A 11 2.48 -15.08 -5.12
CA PHE A 11 1.53 -14.11 -5.66
C PHE A 11 0.27 -14.10 -4.79
N ALA A 12 -0.01 -12.97 -4.14
CA ALA A 12 -1.26 -12.71 -3.44
C ALA A 12 -1.63 -11.23 -3.60
N LEU A 13 -2.63 -10.94 -4.42
CA LEU A 13 -3.09 -9.57 -4.69
C LEU A 13 -4.22 -9.19 -3.72
N PRO A 14 -4.05 -8.18 -2.84
CA PRO A 14 -5.08 -7.81 -1.88
C PRO A 14 -6.24 -7.05 -2.54
N LEU A 15 -7.47 -7.56 -2.38
CA LEU A 15 -8.70 -6.93 -2.86
C LEU A 15 -9.46 -6.32 -1.67
N GLY A 16 -9.57 -4.99 -1.65
CA GLY A 16 -10.26 -4.22 -0.63
C GLY A 16 -10.00 -2.72 -0.75
N GLY A 17 -10.93 -1.90 -0.28
CA GLY A 17 -10.81 -0.44 -0.26
C GLY A 17 -9.91 0.07 0.87
N LEU A 18 -9.56 1.36 0.80
CA LEU A 18 -8.84 2.05 1.88
C LEU A 18 -9.55 1.85 3.23
N GLY A 19 -8.87 1.24 4.19
CA GLY A 19 -9.40 1.01 5.54
C GLY A 19 -10.60 0.06 5.64
N THR A 20 -10.93 -0.70 4.60
CA THR A 20 -12.06 -1.63 4.64
C THR A 20 -11.67 -3.04 5.11
N GLY A 21 -10.38 -3.35 5.17
CA GLY A 21 -9.88 -4.72 5.19
C GLY A 21 -9.82 -5.32 3.78
N THR A 22 -9.12 -6.44 3.62
CA THR A 22 -8.84 -7.06 2.32
C THR A 22 -9.05 -8.58 2.32
N VAL A 23 -9.27 -9.15 1.14
CA VAL A 23 -9.11 -10.59 0.85
C VAL A 23 -8.16 -10.72 -0.32
N ALA A 24 -7.16 -11.60 -0.25
CA ALA A 24 -6.16 -11.74 -1.30
C ALA A 24 -6.56 -12.78 -2.34
N LEU A 25 -6.34 -12.46 -3.61
CA LEU A 25 -6.39 -13.41 -4.73
C LEU A 25 -5.01 -14.02 -4.92
N ALA A 26 -4.86 -15.30 -4.60
CA ALA A 26 -3.62 -16.05 -4.75
C ALA A 26 -3.33 -16.38 -6.23
N GLY A 27 -2.07 -16.68 -6.56
CA GLY A 27 -1.62 -16.95 -7.94
C GLY A 27 -2.29 -18.17 -8.59
N ASN A 28 -2.80 -19.11 -7.80
CA ASN A 28 -3.61 -20.22 -8.29
C ASN A 28 -5.11 -19.88 -8.40
N GLY A 29 -5.57 -18.70 -8.00
CA GLY A 29 -7.00 -18.33 -7.99
C GLY A 29 -7.73 -18.58 -6.66
N ALA A 30 -7.04 -19.06 -5.62
CA ALA A 30 -7.61 -19.19 -4.28
C ALA A 30 -7.83 -17.84 -3.60
N LEU A 31 -8.80 -17.77 -2.68
CA LEU A 31 -9.01 -16.61 -1.82
C LEU A 31 -8.32 -16.86 -0.46
N ARG A 32 -7.27 -16.09 -0.18
CA ARG A 32 -6.43 -16.21 1.03
C ARG A 32 -6.36 -14.88 1.79
N GLN A 33 -5.67 -14.88 2.93
CA GLN A 33 -5.31 -13.68 3.69
C GLN A 33 -6.53 -12.78 3.98
N TRP A 34 -7.55 -13.36 4.59
CA TRP A 34 -8.81 -12.69 4.93
C TRP A 34 -8.62 -11.74 6.12
N GLN A 35 -8.67 -10.44 5.85
CA GLN A 35 -8.36 -9.36 6.80
C GLN A 35 -9.52 -8.36 6.95
N LEU A 36 -10.75 -8.87 6.89
CA LEU A 36 -11.98 -8.06 6.89
C LEU A 36 -12.41 -7.60 8.30
N HIS A 37 -11.98 -8.31 9.34
CA HIS A 37 -12.52 -8.23 10.70
C HIS A 37 -11.76 -7.23 11.58
N ASN A 38 -11.35 -6.09 11.00
CA ASN A 38 -10.62 -4.98 11.64
C ASN A 38 -9.21 -5.30 12.19
N ILE A 39 -8.73 -6.51 11.99
CA ILE A 39 -7.41 -6.97 12.40
C ILE A 39 -6.61 -7.44 11.18
N GLY A 40 -5.35 -7.00 11.06
CA GLY A 40 -4.43 -7.54 10.08
C GLY A 40 -4.02 -8.96 10.45
N ASN A 41 -4.10 -9.90 9.51
CA ASN A 41 -3.67 -11.27 9.70
C ASN A 41 -3.39 -11.90 8.34
N HIS A 42 -2.12 -11.96 8.00
CA HIS A 42 -1.68 -12.46 6.71
C HIS A 42 -1.88 -13.98 6.55
N GLU A 43 -2.07 -14.71 7.65
CA GLU A 43 -2.45 -16.14 7.64
C GLU A 43 -3.97 -16.35 7.81
N GLY A 44 -4.76 -15.26 7.81
CA GLY A 44 -6.21 -15.30 7.99
C GLY A 44 -6.88 -16.13 6.89
N TYR A 45 -7.66 -17.14 7.28
CA TYR A 45 -8.29 -18.06 6.33
C TYR A 45 -9.74 -18.34 6.71
N VAL A 46 -10.64 -18.08 5.75
CA VAL A 46 -12.06 -18.45 5.83
C VAL A 46 -12.27 -19.68 4.95
N PRO A 47 -12.46 -20.89 5.53
CA PRO A 47 -12.61 -22.12 4.76
C PRO A 47 -13.82 -22.10 3.82
N ASP A 48 -13.82 -23.05 2.88
CA ASP A 48 -14.97 -23.33 2.01
C ASP A 48 -15.48 -22.11 1.21
N SER A 49 -14.60 -21.15 0.97
CA SER A 49 -14.88 -19.93 0.21
C SER A 49 -14.11 -19.96 -1.11
N PHE A 50 -14.79 -20.32 -2.20
CA PHE A 50 -14.17 -20.64 -3.49
C PHE A 50 -15.15 -20.49 -4.66
N PHE A 51 -14.61 -20.60 -5.89
CA PHE A 51 -15.40 -20.71 -7.12
C PHE A 51 -15.21 -22.08 -7.77
N ALA A 52 -16.25 -22.62 -8.40
CA ALA A 52 -16.20 -23.92 -9.06
C ALA A 52 -17.02 -23.91 -10.35
N LEU A 53 -16.58 -24.66 -11.35
CA LEU A 53 -17.28 -24.84 -12.62
C LEU A 53 -17.84 -26.26 -12.68
N ARG A 54 -19.16 -26.39 -12.89
CA ARG A 54 -19.73 -27.61 -13.45
C ARG A 54 -19.95 -27.41 -14.94
N LEU A 55 -19.32 -28.25 -15.76
CA LEU A 55 -19.52 -28.28 -17.20
C LEU A 55 -20.20 -29.58 -17.60
N SER A 56 -21.27 -29.49 -18.37
CA SER A 56 -21.97 -30.64 -18.92
C SER A 56 -22.30 -30.49 -20.39
N ARG A 57 -22.27 -31.62 -21.11
CA ARG A 57 -22.81 -31.78 -22.46
C ARG A 57 -23.25 -33.23 -22.67
N ILE A 58 -24.23 -33.44 -23.55
CA ILE A 58 -24.85 -34.76 -23.74
C ILE A 58 -24.00 -35.66 -24.64
N GLU A 59 -23.53 -35.16 -25.79
CA GLU A 59 -22.83 -35.95 -26.80
C GLU A 59 -21.73 -35.10 -27.45
N PRO A 60 -20.44 -35.49 -27.39
CA PRO A 60 -19.92 -36.59 -26.57
C PRO A 60 -20.00 -36.26 -25.07
N PRO A 61 -20.40 -37.21 -24.20
CA PRO A 61 -20.79 -36.90 -22.82
C PRO A 61 -19.64 -36.29 -21.99
N VAL A 62 -19.95 -35.20 -21.29
CA VAL A 62 -19.11 -34.58 -20.25
C VAL A 62 -20.04 -34.18 -19.10
N ASP A 63 -19.64 -34.43 -17.86
CA ASP A 63 -20.30 -33.92 -16.65
C ASP A 63 -19.25 -33.84 -15.54
N GLU A 64 -18.53 -32.73 -15.52
CA GLU A 64 -17.34 -32.54 -14.68
C GLU A 64 -17.54 -31.35 -13.74
N VAL A 65 -17.08 -31.47 -12.50
CA VAL A 65 -16.97 -30.36 -11.56
C VAL A 65 -15.48 -30.09 -11.33
N ARG A 66 -15.07 -28.83 -11.47
CA ARG A 66 -13.69 -28.37 -11.28
C ARG A 66 -13.67 -27.21 -10.31
N LEU A 67 -12.71 -27.23 -9.39
CA LEU A 67 -12.37 -26.07 -8.58
C LEU A 67 -11.69 -25.04 -9.49
N LEU A 68 -12.15 -23.78 -9.49
CA LEU A 68 -11.52 -22.70 -10.26
C LEU A 68 -10.27 -22.17 -9.55
N GLN A 69 -9.37 -23.11 -9.27
CA GLN A 69 -8.03 -22.88 -8.77
C GLN A 69 -7.08 -23.78 -9.56
N GLY A 70 -5.87 -23.30 -9.80
CA GLY A 70 -4.77 -24.11 -10.29
C GLY A 70 -4.13 -24.99 -9.21
N PRO A 71 -3.17 -25.84 -9.61
CA PRO A 71 -2.55 -26.78 -8.69
C PRO A 71 -1.84 -26.06 -7.53
N LEU A 72 -1.75 -26.74 -6.39
CA LEU A 72 -1.02 -26.24 -5.22
C LEU A 72 0.49 -26.19 -5.49
N LEU A 73 1.13 -25.11 -5.06
CA LEU A 73 2.58 -24.93 -5.08
C LEU A 73 3.10 -24.94 -3.64
N GLU A 74 3.98 -25.89 -3.31
CA GLU A 74 4.48 -26.03 -1.94
C GLU A 74 5.27 -24.80 -1.48
N ALA A 75 5.25 -24.52 -0.17
CA ALA A 75 5.97 -23.38 0.38
C ALA A 75 7.49 -23.51 0.23
N THR A 76 8.17 -22.40 -0.02
CA THR A 76 9.63 -22.26 -0.12
C THR A 76 10.32 -22.16 1.25
N ASN A 77 9.59 -21.80 2.30
CA ASN A 77 10.15 -21.38 3.60
C ASN A 77 11.10 -20.17 3.45
N THR A 78 10.79 -19.24 2.52
CA THR A 78 11.55 -17.99 2.41
C THR A 78 11.49 -17.24 3.75
N PRO A 79 12.61 -16.67 4.23
CA PRO A 79 12.63 -15.99 5.51
C PRO A 79 11.60 -14.85 5.60
N LEU A 80 10.92 -14.78 6.76
CA LEU A 80 10.08 -13.66 7.19
C LEU A 80 8.81 -13.37 6.35
N VAL A 81 8.42 -14.27 5.45
CA VAL A 81 7.18 -14.17 4.66
C VAL A 81 6.22 -15.33 4.92
N THR A 82 4.94 -15.15 4.60
CA THR A 82 3.88 -16.18 4.73
C THR A 82 2.98 -16.28 3.50
N ASP A 83 3.25 -15.55 2.43
CA ASP A 83 2.41 -15.52 1.21
C ASP A 83 2.23 -16.88 0.54
N ASP A 84 3.24 -17.75 0.63
CA ASP A 84 3.25 -19.10 0.08
C ASP A 84 2.63 -20.17 1.00
N VAL A 85 2.17 -19.80 2.19
CA VAL A 85 1.52 -20.73 3.13
C VAL A 85 0.18 -21.16 2.55
N ILE A 86 0.03 -22.46 2.29
CA ILE A 86 -1.24 -23.07 1.88
C ILE A 86 -2.04 -23.49 3.12
N PRO A 87 -3.21 -22.89 3.38
CA PRO A 87 -4.06 -23.26 4.51
C PRO A 87 -4.53 -24.72 4.45
N ALA A 88 -4.66 -25.37 5.61
CA ALA A 88 -5.09 -26.77 5.68
C ALA A 88 -6.47 -27.01 5.03
N GLY A 89 -7.40 -26.06 5.17
CA GLY A 89 -8.71 -26.16 4.54
C GLY A 89 -8.66 -26.05 3.01
N GLU A 90 -7.70 -25.32 2.43
CA GLU A 90 -7.50 -25.29 0.97
C GLU A 90 -6.99 -26.63 0.47
N ARG A 91 -6.02 -27.25 1.18
CA ARG A 91 -5.52 -28.59 0.83
C ARG A 91 -6.65 -29.62 0.81
N ARG A 92 -7.52 -29.62 1.82
CA ARG A 92 -8.72 -30.48 1.85
C ARG A 92 -9.67 -30.20 0.69
N LEU A 93 -9.85 -28.94 0.30
CA LEU A 93 -10.70 -28.60 -0.84
C LEU A 93 -10.18 -29.23 -2.15
N HIS A 94 -8.86 -29.24 -2.37
CA HIS A 94 -8.22 -29.91 -3.52
C HIS A 94 -8.31 -31.44 -3.46
N GLU A 95 -8.52 -32.04 -2.29
CA GLU A 95 -8.82 -33.48 -2.17
C GLU A 95 -10.27 -33.81 -2.58
N VAL A 96 -11.18 -32.85 -2.45
CA VAL A 96 -12.62 -33.02 -2.76
C VAL A 96 -12.95 -32.65 -4.21
N LEU A 97 -12.36 -31.57 -4.72
CA LEU A 97 -12.61 -31.05 -6.06
C LEU A 97 -11.31 -30.98 -6.86
N PRO A 98 -11.23 -31.61 -8.05
CA PRO A 98 -10.06 -31.48 -8.90
C PRO A 98 -9.88 -30.04 -9.40
N SER A 99 -8.64 -29.58 -9.49
CA SER A 99 -8.28 -28.25 -10.04
C SER A 99 -8.73 -28.11 -11.49
N ILE A 100 -9.11 -26.90 -11.91
CA ILE A 100 -9.48 -26.60 -13.31
C ILE A 100 -8.31 -26.78 -14.28
N GLY A 101 -7.08 -26.53 -13.83
CA GLY A 101 -5.89 -26.57 -14.67
C GLY A 101 -4.83 -25.54 -14.27
N ALA A 102 -3.71 -25.47 -14.99
CA ALA A 102 -2.63 -24.53 -14.65
C ALA A 102 -3.09 -23.07 -14.82
N ALA A 103 -2.60 -22.17 -13.97
CA ALA A 103 -2.95 -20.75 -14.01
C ALA A 103 -1.85 -19.91 -14.67
N THR A 104 -2.25 -18.87 -15.40
CA THR A 104 -1.38 -17.76 -15.81
C THR A 104 -2.01 -16.46 -15.33
N VAL A 105 -1.24 -15.63 -14.62
CA VAL A 105 -1.76 -14.39 -14.03
C VAL A 105 -1.15 -13.17 -14.72
N THR A 106 -2.00 -12.23 -15.13
CA THR A 106 -1.58 -10.89 -15.54
C THR A 106 -2.17 -9.88 -14.57
N ALA A 107 -1.33 -9.06 -13.95
CA ALA A 107 -1.79 -8.12 -12.93
C ALA A 107 -1.13 -6.74 -13.02
N VAL A 108 -1.96 -5.72 -12.79
CA VAL A 108 -1.58 -4.34 -12.47
C VAL A 108 -2.57 -3.88 -11.41
N TYR A 109 -2.06 -3.71 -10.18
CA TYR A 109 -2.90 -3.48 -9.01
C TYR A 109 -3.87 -2.30 -9.22
N PRO A 110 -5.17 -2.45 -8.87
CA PRO A 110 -5.80 -3.57 -8.14
C PRO A 110 -6.42 -4.65 -9.05
N ASN A 111 -6.10 -4.64 -10.34
CA ASN A 111 -6.71 -5.54 -11.32
C ASN A 111 -5.81 -6.77 -11.53
N ALA A 112 -6.43 -7.95 -11.55
CA ALA A 112 -5.79 -9.19 -11.95
C ALA A 112 -6.67 -9.96 -12.93
N ARG A 113 -6.02 -10.63 -13.88
CA ARG A 113 -6.62 -11.63 -14.76
C ARG A 113 -5.91 -12.95 -14.57
N ILE A 114 -6.67 -14.02 -14.40
CA ILE A 114 -6.19 -15.40 -14.38
C ILE A 114 -6.77 -16.12 -15.59
N ASP A 115 -5.91 -16.67 -16.43
CA ASP A 115 -6.28 -17.58 -17.51
C ASP A 115 -5.94 -19.02 -17.09
N PHE A 116 -6.90 -19.93 -17.21
CA PHE A 116 -6.75 -21.33 -16.81
C PHE A 116 -6.55 -22.25 -18.03
N ASP A 117 -5.45 -23.01 -18.04
CA ASP A 117 -5.18 -24.04 -19.04
C ASP A 117 -5.84 -25.37 -18.61
N THR A 118 -7.03 -25.64 -19.14
CA THR A 118 -7.90 -26.74 -18.74
C THR A 118 -8.02 -27.83 -19.81
N ASP A 119 -8.26 -29.07 -19.38
CA ASP A 119 -8.56 -30.21 -20.25
C ASP A 119 -10.03 -30.26 -20.69
N LEU A 120 -10.88 -29.40 -20.10
CA LEU A 120 -12.28 -29.28 -20.47
C LEU A 120 -12.45 -28.59 -21.84
N PRO A 121 -13.53 -28.89 -22.59
CA PRO A 121 -13.78 -28.29 -23.90
C PRO A 121 -14.32 -26.84 -23.79
N VAL A 122 -13.76 -26.01 -22.91
CA VAL A 122 -14.17 -24.62 -22.65
C VAL A 122 -12.95 -23.80 -22.24
N ASP A 123 -12.81 -22.60 -22.78
CA ASP A 123 -11.80 -21.65 -22.31
C ASP A 123 -12.35 -20.89 -21.11
N VAL A 124 -11.55 -20.79 -20.04
CA VAL A 124 -11.96 -20.20 -18.76
C VAL A 124 -10.97 -19.13 -18.32
N SER A 125 -11.47 -17.93 -18.05
CA SER A 125 -10.69 -16.87 -17.42
C SER A 125 -11.46 -16.18 -16.29
N LEU A 126 -10.72 -15.62 -15.34
CA LEU A 126 -11.22 -14.83 -14.22
C LEU A 126 -10.56 -13.44 -14.26
N GLU A 127 -11.37 -12.38 -14.24
CA GLU A 127 -10.92 -11.01 -13.97
C GLU A 127 -11.39 -10.61 -12.56
N ALA A 128 -10.50 -10.10 -11.73
CA ALA A 128 -10.79 -9.64 -10.38
C ALA A 128 -10.33 -8.19 -10.18
N PHE A 129 -11.11 -7.41 -9.44
CA PHE A 129 -10.75 -6.04 -9.07
C PHE A 129 -11.44 -5.59 -7.78
N ASN A 130 -10.89 -4.52 -7.19
CA ASN A 130 -11.62 -3.62 -6.28
C ASN A 130 -11.48 -2.20 -6.86
N PRO A 131 -12.55 -1.36 -6.85
CA PRO A 131 -12.47 0.02 -7.32
C PRO A 131 -11.22 0.79 -6.83
N LEU A 132 -10.53 1.44 -7.77
CA LEU A 132 -9.48 2.41 -7.52
C LEU A 132 -9.74 3.64 -8.38
N VAL A 133 -9.95 4.76 -7.71
CA VAL A 133 -10.11 6.07 -8.36
C VAL A 133 -9.22 7.04 -7.59
N PRO A 134 -7.99 7.30 -8.07
CA PRO A 134 -7.12 8.29 -7.44
C PRO A 134 -7.84 9.61 -7.25
N LEU A 135 -7.54 10.28 -6.13
CA LEU A 135 -8.16 11.52 -5.64
C LEU A 135 -9.60 11.37 -5.12
N ASP A 136 -10.28 10.26 -5.38
CA ASP A 136 -11.57 9.94 -4.79
C ASP A 136 -11.42 8.82 -3.75
N ALA A 137 -11.18 9.26 -2.50
CA ALA A 137 -11.06 8.35 -1.38
C ALA A 137 -12.37 7.57 -1.12
N ALA A 138 -13.54 8.13 -1.43
CA ALA A 138 -14.82 7.45 -1.18
C ALA A 138 -15.04 6.32 -2.19
N ALA A 139 -14.81 6.59 -3.49
CA ALA A 139 -14.85 5.57 -4.53
C ALA A 139 -13.75 4.51 -4.37
N SER A 140 -12.62 4.86 -3.74
CA SER A 140 -11.51 3.92 -3.44
C SER A 140 -11.63 3.21 -2.08
N SER A 141 -12.69 3.47 -1.30
CA SER A 141 -12.95 2.83 0.01
C SER A 141 -14.12 1.85 -0.05
N GLN A 142 -14.32 1.16 -1.18
CA GLN A 142 -15.42 0.22 -1.34
C GLN A 142 -15.09 -1.13 -0.67
N PRO A 143 -15.92 -1.65 0.25
CA PRO A 143 -15.68 -2.88 1.00
C PRO A 143 -16.10 -4.12 0.20
N VAL A 144 -15.46 -4.34 -0.95
CA VAL A 144 -15.89 -5.32 -1.96
C VAL A 144 -14.72 -6.08 -2.60
N ALA A 145 -15.00 -7.25 -3.16
CA ALA A 145 -14.14 -7.94 -4.12
C ALA A 145 -15.02 -8.39 -5.30
N ALA A 146 -14.71 -7.90 -6.49
CA ALA A 146 -15.50 -8.11 -7.70
C ALA A 146 -14.79 -9.09 -8.63
N PHE A 147 -15.54 -10.04 -9.19
CA PHE A 147 -15.04 -11.12 -10.02
C PHE A 147 -15.88 -11.23 -11.30
N THR A 148 -15.24 -11.35 -12.45
CA THR A 148 -15.90 -11.65 -13.73
C THR A 148 -15.28 -12.88 -14.35
N PHE A 149 -16.06 -13.94 -14.50
CA PHE A 149 -15.65 -15.14 -15.20
C PHE A 149 -16.07 -15.05 -16.66
N THR A 150 -15.15 -15.33 -17.57
CA THR A 150 -15.44 -15.46 -19.00
C THR A 150 -15.31 -16.93 -19.38
N LEU A 151 -16.39 -17.49 -19.92
CA LEU A 151 -16.42 -18.85 -20.45
C LEU A 151 -16.64 -18.78 -21.95
N HIS A 152 -15.73 -19.32 -22.74
CA HIS A 152 -15.84 -19.38 -24.20
C HIS A 152 -15.85 -20.84 -24.67
N ASN A 153 -16.77 -21.16 -25.58
CA ASN A 153 -16.83 -22.47 -26.22
C ASN A 153 -16.10 -22.44 -27.57
N PRO A 154 -14.85 -22.94 -27.66
CA PRO A 154 -14.12 -22.97 -28.93
C PRO A 154 -14.61 -24.10 -29.86
N GLY A 155 -15.46 -25.00 -29.37
CA GLY A 155 -15.95 -26.17 -30.10
C GLY A 155 -17.20 -25.91 -30.93
N ASP A 156 -17.72 -26.99 -31.51
CA ASP A 156 -18.92 -27.03 -32.35
C ASP A 156 -20.16 -27.61 -31.64
N VAL A 157 -19.98 -28.14 -30.43
CA VAL A 157 -21.05 -28.73 -29.62
C VAL A 157 -21.44 -27.79 -28.48
N GLU A 158 -22.74 -27.67 -28.24
CA GLU A 158 -23.29 -26.89 -27.13
C GLU A 158 -22.83 -27.40 -25.76
N LEU A 159 -22.44 -26.48 -24.89
CA LEU A 159 -22.07 -26.71 -23.50
C LEU A 159 -23.08 -26.02 -22.59
N HIS A 160 -23.32 -26.59 -21.42
CA HIS A 160 -24.14 -25.96 -20.39
C HIS A 160 -23.68 -26.36 -19.00
N GLY A 161 -24.10 -25.63 -17.98
CA GLY A 161 -23.70 -25.97 -16.63
C GLY A 161 -23.96 -24.88 -15.62
N TRP A 162 -23.16 -24.89 -14.57
CA TRP A 162 -23.26 -23.98 -13.44
C TRP A 162 -21.89 -23.43 -13.09
N LEU A 163 -21.81 -22.12 -12.94
CA LEU A 163 -20.69 -21.48 -12.27
C LEU A 163 -21.09 -21.26 -10.81
N GLY A 164 -20.39 -21.93 -9.91
CA GLY A 164 -20.62 -21.89 -8.47
C GLY A 164 -19.73 -20.86 -7.78
N GLY A 165 -20.31 -20.09 -6.87
CA GLY A 165 -19.59 -19.30 -5.87
C GLY A 165 -19.99 -19.74 -4.47
N ALA A 166 -19.00 -20.01 -3.62
CA ALA A 166 -19.15 -20.46 -2.24
C ALA A 166 -18.49 -19.44 -1.30
N LEU A 167 -19.14 -19.15 -0.17
CA LEU A 167 -18.61 -18.29 0.87
C LEU A 167 -19.09 -18.76 2.25
N GLN A 168 -18.19 -18.83 3.21
CA GLN A 168 -18.55 -19.12 4.60
C GLN A 168 -19.01 -17.85 5.33
N ASN A 169 -20.05 -17.97 6.15
CA ASN A 169 -20.48 -16.88 7.03
C ASN A 169 -19.49 -16.73 8.20
N SER A 170 -18.51 -15.84 8.04
CA SER A 170 -17.52 -15.55 9.08
C SER A 170 -17.96 -14.48 10.10
N VAL A 171 -19.23 -14.03 10.08
CA VAL A 171 -19.71 -13.00 11.02
C VAL A 171 -19.60 -13.53 12.45
N GLY A 172 -19.01 -12.73 13.35
CA GLY A 172 -18.68 -13.12 14.71
C GLY A 172 -17.25 -13.64 14.90
N TRP A 173 -16.53 -13.93 13.81
CA TRP A 173 -15.10 -14.25 13.87
C TRP A 173 -14.26 -13.03 14.26
N ASP A 174 -13.13 -13.28 14.91
CA ASP A 174 -12.18 -12.28 15.36
C ASP A 174 -11.03 -12.02 14.37
N GLY A 175 -11.03 -12.68 13.21
CA GLY A 175 -9.96 -12.58 12.22
C GLY A 175 -8.70 -13.41 12.54
N VAL A 176 -8.67 -14.14 13.66
CA VAL A 176 -7.45 -14.78 14.19
C VAL A 176 -7.67 -16.23 14.59
N THR A 177 -8.74 -16.52 15.33
CA THR A 177 -9.02 -17.85 15.88
C THR A 177 -9.17 -18.87 14.74
N PRO A 178 -8.36 -19.94 14.68
CA PRO A 178 -8.43 -20.92 13.59
C PRO A 178 -9.83 -21.52 13.41
N ILE A 179 -10.22 -21.70 12.15
CA ILE A 179 -11.50 -22.31 11.76
C ILE A 179 -11.21 -23.69 11.15
N ASP A 180 -11.92 -24.72 11.61
CA ASP A 180 -11.83 -26.06 11.02
C ASP A 180 -13.15 -26.46 10.36
N GLY A 181 -13.19 -26.37 9.03
CA GLY A 181 -14.44 -26.52 8.27
C GLY A 181 -15.41 -25.42 8.67
N VAL A 182 -16.54 -25.78 9.26
CA VAL A 182 -17.52 -24.83 9.81
C VAL A 182 -17.40 -24.61 11.32
N ALA A 183 -16.46 -25.26 12.00
CA ALA A 183 -16.30 -25.20 13.45
C ALA A 183 -15.32 -24.10 13.88
N CYS A 184 -15.78 -23.25 14.82
CA CYS A 184 -14.95 -22.28 15.54
C CYS A 184 -15.67 -21.89 16.84
N GLY A 185 -14.96 -21.82 17.96
CA GLY A 185 -15.55 -21.52 19.27
C GLY A 185 -16.24 -20.16 19.38
N LEU A 186 -15.98 -19.25 18.44
CA LEU A 186 -16.59 -17.92 18.36
C LEU A 186 -17.91 -17.90 17.57
N TYR A 187 -18.24 -18.97 16.85
CA TYR A 187 -19.46 -19.03 16.05
C TYR A 187 -20.68 -19.50 16.84
N GLY A 188 -21.85 -19.26 16.24
CA GLY A 188 -23.16 -19.64 16.77
C GLY A 188 -24.16 -18.52 16.53
N GLY A 189 -25.38 -18.86 16.10
CA GLY A 189 -26.38 -17.85 15.76
C GLY A 189 -26.31 -17.35 14.31
N ASN A 190 -25.36 -17.84 13.50
CA ASN A 190 -25.17 -17.40 12.13
C ASN A 190 -26.34 -17.84 11.23
N THR A 191 -26.78 -16.96 10.34
CA THR A 191 -27.87 -17.23 9.37
C THR A 191 -27.51 -16.70 7.99
N ASN A 192 -28.00 -17.39 6.96
CA ASN A 192 -27.81 -17.01 5.57
C ASN A 192 -29.19 -16.90 4.91
N ARG A 193 -29.46 -15.80 4.21
CA ARG A 193 -30.73 -15.58 3.51
C ARG A 193 -30.49 -15.24 2.05
N ALA A 194 -31.24 -15.88 1.16
CA ALA A 194 -31.24 -15.56 -0.26
C ALA A 194 -32.13 -14.34 -0.55
N ARG A 195 -31.73 -13.54 -1.53
CA ARG A 195 -32.47 -12.38 -2.02
C ARG A 195 -32.21 -12.19 -3.51
N GLU A 196 -33.21 -11.71 -4.23
CA GLU A 196 -33.07 -11.34 -5.64
C GLU A 196 -33.47 -9.88 -5.85
N ARG A 197 -32.67 -9.15 -6.61
CA ARG A 197 -32.94 -7.76 -6.97
C ARG A 197 -32.13 -7.36 -8.21
N ASP A 198 -32.78 -6.65 -9.14
CA ASP A 198 -32.14 -6.02 -10.31
C ASP A 198 -31.24 -6.98 -11.13
N GLY A 199 -31.66 -8.25 -11.27
CA GLY A 199 -30.92 -9.28 -12.01
C GLY A 199 -29.86 -10.03 -11.21
N TRP A 200 -29.58 -9.61 -9.98
CA TRP A 200 -28.64 -10.24 -9.08
C TRP A 200 -29.33 -11.12 -8.05
N THR A 201 -28.75 -12.30 -7.80
CA THR A 201 -29.10 -13.15 -6.67
C THR A 201 -28.00 -13.05 -5.62
N SER A 202 -28.36 -12.78 -4.37
CA SER A 202 -27.45 -12.55 -3.26
C SER A 202 -27.76 -13.46 -2.08
N LEU A 203 -26.70 -13.97 -1.44
CA LEU A 203 -26.75 -14.55 -0.11
C LEU A 203 -26.26 -13.52 0.89
N VAL A 204 -27.14 -13.11 1.81
CA VAL A 204 -26.79 -12.22 2.91
C VAL A 204 -26.52 -13.08 4.15
N MET A 205 -25.35 -12.88 4.73
CA MET A 205 -24.78 -13.66 5.82
C MET A 205 -24.66 -12.78 7.05
N GLU A 206 -25.34 -13.16 8.12
CA GLU A 206 -25.56 -12.33 9.32
C GLU A 206 -25.43 -13.17 10.59
N ASN A 207 -25.27 -12.50 11.73
CA ASN A 207 -25.43 -13.09 13.06
C ASN A 207 -26.23 -12.14 13.95
N SER A 208 -27.55 -12.32 14.00
CA SER A 208 -28.46 -11.47 14.77
C SER A 208 -28.43 -11.73 16.28
N THR A 209 -27.62 -12.69 16.75
CA THR A 209 -27.48 -12.99 18.18
C THR A 209 -26.41 -12.14 18.87
N LEU A 210 -25.51 -11.53 18.08
CA LEU A 210 -24.49 -10.63 18.59
C LEU A 210 -25.08 -9.26 18.93
N PRO A 211 -24.66 -8.64 20.06
CA PRO A 211 -24.92 -7.23 20.32
C PRO A 211 -24.40 -6.34 19.18
N ALA A 212 -25.06 -5.20 18.94
CA ALA A 212 -24.68 -4.27 17.88
C ALA A 212 -23.27 -3.66 18.06
N ASP A 213 -22.75 -3.62 19.29
CA ASP A 213 -21.41 -3.17 19.66
C ASP A 213 -20.40 -4.33 19.81
N HIS A 214 -20.76 -5.55 19.42
CA HIS A 214 -19.81 -6.65 19.40
C HIS A 214 -18.76 -6.43 18.30
N ALA A 215 -17.47 -6.67 18.60
CA ALA A 215 -16.37 -6.47 17.64
C ALA A 215 -16.54 -7.28 16.34
N GLY A 216 -17.07 -8.50 16.44
CA GLY A 216 -17.40 -9.35 15.28
C GLY A 216 -18.80 -9.14 14.68
N ALA A 217 -19.61 -8.19 15.17
CA ALA A 217 -20.89 -7.87 14.55
C ALA A 217 -20.67 -7.21 13.18
N GLY A 218 -21.50 -7.59 12.21
CA GLY A 218 -21.38 -7.15 10.83
C GLY A 218 -22.24 -7.97 9.88
N GLN A 219 -21.97 -7.83 8.59
CA GLN A 219 -22.68 -8.53 7.52
C GLN A 219 -21.72 -8.87 6.38
N LEU A 220 -21.93 -10.01 5.76
CA LEU A 220 -21.27 -10.43 4.52
C LEU A 220 -22.31 -10.70 3.43
N VAL A 221 -21.97 -10.43 2.18
CA VAL A 221 -22.82 -10.70 1.02
C VAL A 221 -22.00 -11.38 -0.06
N LEU A 222 -22.53 -12.48 -0.61
CA LEU A 222 -22.09 -13.07 -1.87
C LEU A 222 -23.20 -12.85 -2.91
N SER A 223 -22.89 -12.26 -4.06
CA SER A 223 -23.84 -12.01 -5.15
C SER A 223 -23.37 -12.61 -6.46
N ALA A 224 -24.33 -12.99 -7.32
CA ALA A 224 -24.09 -13.45 -8.68
C ALA A 224 -25.06 -12.78 -9.67
N ASP A 225 -24.53 -12.43 -10.85
CA ASP A 225 -25.27 -11.79 -11.95
C ASP A 225 -25.63 -12.81 -13.03
N ALA A 226 -26.67 -13.59 -12.78
CA ALA A 226 -27.27 -14.44 -13.80
C ALA A 226 -28.72 -14.76 -13.47
N ALA A 227 -29.61 -14.55 -14.44
CA ALA A 227 -31.00 -14.96 -14.31
C ALA A 227 -31.11 -16.47 -14.08
N GLY A 228 -31.91 -16.88 -13.10
CA GLY A 228 -32.07 -18.29 -12.74
C GLY A 228 -30.95 -18.85 -11.85
N THR A 229 -30.10 -17.99 -11.27
CA THR A 229 -29.16 -18.38 -10.22
C THR A 229 -29.87 -19.09 -9.07
N GLN A 230 -29.38 -20.25 -8.67
CA GLN A 230 -29.90 -21.00 -7.53
C GLN A 230 -29.07 -20.73 -6.28
N ALA A 231 -29.74 -20.59 -5.13
CA ALA A 231 -29.09 -20.38 -3.84
C ALA A 231 -29.14 -21.64 -2.97
N TYR A 232 -28.01 -22.05 -2.43
CA TYR A 232 -27.87 -23.04 -1.37
C TYR A 232 -27.43 -22.33 -0.09
N ALA A 233 -28.42 -21.88 0.70
CA ALA A 233 -28.19 -20.98 1.81
C ALA A 233 -27.34 -21.57 2.94
N GLN A 234 -27.45 -22.88 3.21
CA GLN A 234 -26.80 -23.51 4.36
C GLN A 234 -26.27 -24.90 3.98
N TRP A 235 -24.95 -25.05 4.03
CA TRP A 235 -24.25 -26.32 3.91
C TRP A 235 -22.99 -26.31 4.80
N ALA A 236 -22.40 -27.48 5.04
CA ALA A 236 -21.34 -27.66 6.03
C ALA A 236 -20.09 -28.37 5.52
N SER A 237 -20.12 -28.98 4.32
CA SER A 237 -18.94 -29.59 3.72
C SER A 237 -18.90 -29.40 2.19
N PRO A 238 -17.70 -29.26 1.57
CA PRO A 238 -17.57 -29.03 0.13
C PRO A 238 -18.27 -30.07 -0.76
N GLU A 239 -18.38 -31.32 -0.32
CA GLU A 239 -19.09 -32.39 -1.04
C GLU A 239 -20.59 -32.08 -1.20
N GLN A 240 -21.19 -31.39 -0.22
CA GLN A 240 -22.58 -30.96 -0.30
C GLN A 240 -22.75 -29.90 -1.39
N PHE A 241 -21.82 -28.95 -1.51
CA PHE A 241 -21.85 -27.93 -2.55
C PHE A 241 -21.58 -28.54 -3.94
N ALA A 242 -20.63 -29.47 -4.05
CA ALA A 242 -20.38 -30.22 -5.29
C ALA A 242 -21.63 -31.00 -5.74
N SER A 243 -22.31 -31.68 -4.81
CA SER A 243 -23.55 -32.41 -5.09
C SER A 243 -24.70 -31.50 -5.52
N PHE A 244 -24.76 -30.29 -4.94
CA PHE A 244 -25.70 -29.25 -5.33
C PHE A 244 -25.47 -28.80 -6.78
N LEU A 245 -24.23 -28.53 -7.18
CA LEU A 245 -23.91 -28.18 -8.57
C LEU A 245 -24.30 -29.28 -9.56
N VAL A 246 -24.12 -30.55 -9.19
CA VAL A 246 -24.51 -31.71 -10.03
C VAL A 246 -26.04 -31.88 -10.13
N GLY A 247 -26.82 -31.20 -9.28
CA GLY A 247 -28.28 -31.32 -9.26
C GLY A 247 -28.77 -32.63 -8.64
N ARG A 248 -27.93 -33.30 -7.82
CA ARG A 248 -28.33 -34.44 -6.98
C ARG A 248 -28.45 -33.97 -5.52
N PRO A 249 -29.52 -33.24 -5.14
CA PRO A 249 -29.72 -32.93 -3.74
C PRO A 249 -29.96 -34.24 -3.00
N SER A 250 -29.06 -34.59 -2.08
CA SER A 250 -29.30 -35.70 -1.16
C SER A 250 -30.54 -35.36 -0.31
N LYS A 251 -31.68 -35.95 -0.69
CA LYS A 251 -32.97 -35.99 0.01
C LYS A 251 -33.34 -34.72 0.81
N ARG A 252 -33.75 -33.71 0.04
CA ARG A 252 -34.44 -32.43 0.35
C ARG A 252 -33.53 -31.21 0.26
N PRO A 253 -33.94 -30.14 -0.47
CA PRO A 253 -33.39 -28.81 -0.23
C PRO A 253 -33.65 -28.50 1.24
N VAL A 254 -32.61 -28.27 2.02
CA VAL A 254 -32.76 -27.77 3.38
C VAL A 254 -33.29 -26.34 3.21
N VAL A 255 -34.59 -26.14 3.48
CA VAL A 255 -35.11 -24.82 3.85
C VAL A 255 -34.21 -24.33 4.97
N ALA A 256 -33.67 -23.12 4.90
CA ALA A 256 -32.77 -22.58 5.90
C ALA A 256 -33.31 -22.89 7.31
N ASP A 257 -32.66 -23.82 8.02
CA ASP A 257 -33.19 -24.38 9.26
C ASP A 257 -32.56 -23.63 10.42
N GLY A 258 -32.96 -22.35 10.52
CA GLY A 258 -32.63 -21.49 11.63
C GLY A 258 -31.13 -21.14 11.77
N PRO A 259 -30.77 -20.56 12.93
CA PRO A 259 -29.39 -20.20 13.27
C PRO A 259 -28.48 -21.41 13.43
N SER A 260 -27.19 -21.24 13.12
CA SER A 260 -26.17 -22.26 13.39
C SER A 260 -26.06 -22.58 14.89
N ALA A 261 -25.67 -23.82 15.20
CA ALA A 261 -25.44 -24.24 16.58
C ALA A 261 -24.20 -23.52 17.17
N PRO A 262 -24.13 -23.33 18.51
CA PRO A 262 -22.94 -22.79 19.17
C PRO A 262 -21.68 -23.57 18.78
N GLY A 263 -20.59 -22.84 18.47
CA GLY A 263 -19.33 -23.40 18.00
C GLY A 263 -19.27 -23.70 16.50
N THR A 264 -20.33 -23.39 15.73
CA THR A 264 -20.40 -23.66 14.29
C THR A 264 -21.05 -22.52 13.50
N THR A 265 -20.72 -22.40 12.22
CA THR A 265 -21.36 -21.47 11.26
C THR A 265 -21.96 -22.23 10.06
N TRP A 266 -22.48 -21.50 9.07
CA TRP A 266 -22.98 -22.03 7.80
C TRP A 266 -22.16 -21.51 6.62
N ASN A 267 -21.88 -22.40 5.67
CA ASN A 267 -21.48 -21.99 4.34
C ASN A 267 -22.73 -21.67 3.50
N GLY A 268 -22.61 -20.69 2.61
CA GLY A 268 -23.61 -20.35 1.61
C GLY A 268 -23.02 -20.47 0.21
N GLY A 269 -23.84 -20.84 -0.78
CA GLY A 269 -23.38 -20.89 -2.16
C GLY A 269 -24.44 -20.50 -3.19
N LEU A 270 -23.98 -19.95 -4.30
CA LEU A 270 -24.77 -19.59 -5.47
C LEU A 270 -24.32 -20.44 -6.66
N ALA A 271 -25.26 -20.83 -7.52
CA ALA A 271 -24.99 -21.51 -8.79
C ALA A 271 -25.65 -20.71 -9.93
N ALA A 272 -24.83 -20.01 -10.70
CA ALA A 272 -25.24 -19.23 -11.86
C ALA A 272 -25.31 -20.15 -13.10
N PRO A 273 -26.46 -20.28 -13.78
CA PRO A 273 -26.59 -21.14 -14.95
C PRO A 273 -25.90 -20.51 -16.14
N PHE A 274 -25.35 -21.34 -17.02
CA PHE A 274 -24.94 -20.90 -18.34
C PHE A 274 -25.26 -21.93 -19.41
N LYS A 275 -25.34 -21.43 -20.63
CA LYS A 275 -25.50 -22.18 -21.86
C LYS A 275 -24.65 -21.51 -22.94
N LEU A 276 -23.86 -22.29 -23.65
CA LEU A 276 -22.90 -21.83 -24.66
C LEU A 276 -23.04 -22.67 -25.93
N GLY A 277 -23.57 -22.08 -26.99
CA GLY A 277 -23.49 -22.62 -28.33
C GLY A 277 -22.04 -22.63 -28.87
N ALA A 278 -21.88 -23.14 -30.09
CA ALA A 278 -20.58 -23.17 -30.76
C ALA A 278 -20.02 -21.75 -30.97
N GLY A 279 -18.78 -21.51 -30.52
CA GLY A 279 -18.12 -20.20 -30.62
C GLY A 279 -18.69 -19.12 -29.69
N GLU A 280 -19.68 -19.44 -28.85
CA GLU A 280 -20.30 -18.45 -27.95
C GLU A 280 -19.43 -18.18 -26.72
N THR A 281 -19.60 -16.97 -26.17
CA THR A 281 -18.95 -16.52 -24.95
C THR A 281 -19.99 -15.95 -24.00
N VAL A 282 -19.88 -16.30 -22.71
CA VAL A 282 -20.67 -15.69 -21.64
C VAL A 282 -19.75 -15.09 -20.60
N ARG A 283 -20.19 -13.98 -19.99
CA ARG A 283 -19.54 -13.36 -18.83
C ARG A 283 -20.49 -13.46 -17.65
N LEU A 284 -20.01 -14.01 -16.55
CA LEU A 284 -20.76 -14.21 -15.32
C LEU A 284 -20.03 -13.48 -14.20
N ARG A 285 -20.74 -12.63 -13.46
CA ARG A 285 -20.14 -11.79 -12.41
C ARG A 285 -20.49 -12.29 -11.03
N PHE A 286 -19.51 -12.24 -10.13
CA PHE A 286 -19.67 -12.49 -8.71
C PHE A 286 -19.13 -11.30 -7.91
N LEU A 287 -19.71 -11.08 -6.74
CA LEU A 287 -19.33 -10.01 -5.84
C LEU A 287 -19.34 -10.51 -4.40
N ILE A 288 -18.26 -10.24 -3.67
CA ILE A 288 -18.22 -10.35 -2.21
C ILE A 288 -18.25 -8.93 -1.66
N ALA A 289 -19.17 -8.62 -0.74
CA ALA A 289 -19.22 -7.34 -0.03
C ALA A 289 -19.28 -7.57 1.49
N TRP A 290 -18.74 -6.63 2.26
CA TRP A 290 -18.68 -6.73 3.72
C TRP A 290 -18.98 -5.43 4.43
N HIS A 291 -19.40 -5.54 5.69
CA HIS A 291 -19.68 -4.41 6.58
C HIS A 291 -19.40 -4.81 8.03
N PHE A 292 -18.32 -4.28 8.60
CA PHE A 292 -17.88 -4.54 9.97
C PHE A 292 -17.63 -3.20 10.69
N PRO A 293 -18.64 -2.63 11.37
CA PRO A 293 -18.57 -1.26 11.88
C PRO A 293 -17.69 -1.08 13.11
N ASN A 294 -17.38 -2.16 13.82
CA ASN A 294 -16.87 -2.10 15.19
C ASN A 294 -15.35 -2.31 15.28
N ARG A 295 -14.59 -1.31 14.82
CA ARG A 295 -13.17 -1.21 15.12
C ARG A 295 -12.98 -0.68 16.54
N TYR A 296 -12.16 -1.36 17.32
CA TYR A 296 -11.73 -0.95 18.65
C TYR A 296 -10.22 -0.71 18.67
N VAL A 297 -9.72 -0.03 19.71
CA VAL A 297 -8.29 -0.08 20.03
C VAL A 297 -7.97 -1.47 20.58
N ASP A 298 -7.39 -2.31 19.74
CA ASP A 298 -6.98 -3.70 20.02
C ASP A 298 -5.47 -3.95 19.82
N PHE A 299 -4.72 -2.87 19.57
CA PHE A 299 -3.27 -2.85 19.40
C PHE A 299 -2.57 -2.21 20.62
N PRO A 300 -1.30 -2.56 20.88
CA PRO A 300 -0.53 -1.92 21.94
C PRO A 300 -0.32 -0.44 21.62
N GLN A 301 -0.39 0.41 22.64
CA GLN A 301 -0.06 1.82 22.50
C GLN A 301 1.26 2.12 23.20
N PHE A 302 2.11 2.91 22.54
CA PHE A 302 3.42 3.30 23.06
C PHE A 302 3.31 4.20 24.29
N GLY A 303 4.43 4.35 24.99
CA GLY A 303 4.54 5.11 26.24
C GLY A 303 4.23 4.31 27.51
N ALA A 304 4.21 5.02 28.64
CA ALA A 304 3.96 4.41 29.95
C ALA A 304 2.57 3.77 30.03
N ARG A 305 2.47 2.64 30.75
CA ARG A 305 1.20 1.95 30.97
C ARG A 305 0.18 2.89 31.63
N ARG A 306 -0.91 3.16 30.92
CA ARG A 306 -2.01 4.04 31.33
C ARG A 306 -2.97 3.28 32.25
N MET A 307 -2.70 3.29 33.56
CA MET A 307 -3.54 2.63 34.56
C MET A 307 -4.93 3.29 34.69
N ASP A 308 -5.07 4.52 34.21
CA ASP A 308 -6.30 5.31 34.17
C ASP A 308 -7.32 4.80 33.13
N TYR A 309 -6.91 3.98 32.16
CA TYR A 309 -7.82 3.44 31.14
C TYR A 309 -8.77 2.35 31.68
N GLY A 310 -8.42 1.73 32.81
CA GLY A 310 -9.21 0.67 33.42
C GLY A 310 -9.41 -0.53 32.49
N HIS A 311 -10.64 -1.08 32.47
CA HIS A 311 -11.05 -2.20 31.60
C HIS A 311 -11.82 -1.72 30.34
N THR A 312 -11.64 -0.46 29.94
CA THR A 312 -12.41 0.17 28.87
C THR A 312 -11.99 -0.35 27.50
N ARG A 313 -12.96 -0.64 26.62
CA ARG A 313 -12.72 -0.84 25.18
C ARG A 313 -13.01 0.46 24.46
N PHE A 314 -12.01 1.05 23.83
CA PHE A 314 -12.18 2.29 23.09
C PHE A 314 -12.66 2.00 21.67
N TRP A 315 -13.89 2.39 21.36
CA TRP A 315 -14.45 2.28 20.02
C TRP A 315 -13.90 3.39 19.13
N LEU A 316 -13.40 3.01 17.94
CA LEU A 316 -12.96 3.91 16.89
C LEU A 316 -13.94 3.93 15.71
N GLY A 317 -14.54 2.77 15.44
CA GLY A 317 -15.40 2.55 14.27
C GLY A 317 -14.68 2.62 12.93
N ASN A 318 -15.41 2.41 11.83
CA ASN A 318 -14.87 2.54 10.47
C ASN A 318 -15.64 3.58 9.63
N ALA A 319 -14.92 4.41 8.88
CA ALA A 319 -15.52 5.44 8.02
C ALA A 319 -16.39 4.84 6.90
N TYR A 320 -15.96 3.73 6.28
CA TYR A 320 -16.70 3.13 5.16
C TYR A 320 -18.10 2.64 5.58
N THR A 321 -18.26 2.23 6.84
CA THR A 321 -19.56 1.82 7.40
C THR A 321 -20.50 2.99 7.71
N GLN A 322 -20.00 4.23 7.66
CA GLN A 322 -20.85 5.43 7.70
C GLN A 322 -21.38 5.81 6.31
N ALA A 323 -20.68 5.41 5.24
CA ALA A 323 -21.08 5.69 3.86
C ALA A 323 -22.22 4.77 3.39
N GLN A 324 -22.22 3.51 3.86
CA GLN A 324 -23.27 2.53 3.56
C GLN A 324 -23.78 1.87 4.84
N PRO A 325 -25.10 1.70 5.02
CA PRO A 325 -25.68 1.20 6.26
C PRO A 325 -25.36 -0.27 6.55
N ASP A 326 -25.14 -1.09 5.52
CA ASP A 326 -24.83 -2.51 5.62
C ASP A 326 -24.10 -3.03 4.35
N ALA A 327 -23.75 -4.32 4.33
CA ALA A 327 -23.05 -4.94 3.19
C ALA A 327 -23.96 -5.12 1.98
N VAL A 328 -25.29 -5.22 2.17
CA VAL A 328 -26.27 -5.24 1.08
C VAL A 328 -26.26 -3.92 0.32
N ALA A 329 -26.28 -2.79 1.03
CA ALA A 329 -26.20 -1.46 0.42
C ALA A 329 -24.85 -1.24 -0.28
N ALA A 330 -23.75 -1.72 0.30
CA ALA A 330 -22.45 -1.68 -0.37
C ALA A 330 -22.44 -2.52 -1.68
N ALA A 331 -23.02 -3.72 -1.66
CA ALA A 331 -23.16 -4.55 -2.85
C ALA A 331 -24.02 -3.87 -3.92
N GLU A 332 -25.19 -3.34 -3.55
CA GLU A 332 -26.09 -2.63 -4.48
C GLU A 332 -25.45 -1.37 -5.06
N ALA A 333 -24.70 -0.61 -4.25
CA ALA A 333 -24.00 0.59 -4.71
C ALA A 333 -22.92 0.27 -5.75
N LEU A 334 -22.18 -0.83 -5.56
CA LEU A 334 -21.20 -1.29 -6.53
C LEU A 334 -21.87 -1.82 -7.80
N THR A 335 -22.88 -2.69 -7.69
CA THR A 335 -23.50 -3.29 -8.88
C THR A 335 -24.17 -2.26 -9.77
N ALA A 336 -24.73 -1.20 -9.18
CA ALA A 336 -25.28 -0.05 -9.92
C ALA A 336 -24.23 0.73 -10.72
N GLN A 337 -22.97 0.73 -10.28
CA GLN A 337 -21.85 1.48 -10.88
C GLN A 337 -20.75 0.56 -11.42
N TRP A 338 -21.05 -0.73 -11.63
CA TRP A 338 -20.05 -1.75 -11.92
C TRP A 338 -19.18 -1.38 -13.11
N ASN A 339 -19.81 -0.95 -14.21
CA ASN A 339 -19.11 -0.64 -15.45
C ASN A 339 -18.21 0.59 -15.30
N ASP A 340 -18.70 1.64 -14.63
CA ASP A 340 -17.96 2.89 -14.48
C ASP A 340 -16.75 2.71 -13.57
N LEU A 341 -16.91 2.00 -12.44
CA LEU A 341 -15.81 1.72 -11.51
C LEU A 341 -14.82 0.69 -12.06
N ALA A 342 -15.28 -0.29 -12.82
CA ALA A 342 -14.40 -1.22 -13.54
C ALA A 342 -13.60 -0.48 -14.62
N ALA A 343 -14.24 0.42 -15.38
CA ALA A 343 -13.58 1.25 -16.38
C ALA A 343 -12.53 2.17 -15.74
N ALA A 344 -12.82 2.82 -14.61
CA ALA A 344 -11.85 3.66 -13.91
C ALA A 344 -10.61 2.84 -13.44
N GLY A 345 -10.83 1.63 -12.92
CA GLY A 345 -9.72 0.72 -12.57
C GLY A 345 -8.93 0.25 -13.80
N GLN A 346 -9.60 0.06 -14.94
CA GLN A 346 -8.94 -0.27 -16.20
C GLN A 346 -8.14 0.92 -16.75
N ASP A 347 -8.66 2.14 -16.69
CA ASP A 347 -7.96 3.36 -17.10
C ASP A 347 -6.67 3.55 -16.30
N TRP A 348 -6.70 3.20 -15.00
CA TRP A 348 -5.50 3.15 -14.16
C TRP A 348 -4.50 2.12 -14.66
N ALA A 349 -4.92 0.86 -14.85
CA ALA A 349 -4.03 -0.19 -15.35
C ALA A 349 -3.45 0.15 -16.73
N ASP A 350 -4.25 0.72 -17.62
CA ASP A 350 -3.87 1.18 -18.96
C ASP A 350 -2.88 2.35 -18.92
N ALA A 351 -2.99 3.24 -17.95
CA ALA A 351 -2.06 4.35 -17.77
C ALA A 351 -0.63 3.84 -17.57
N PHE A 352 -0.43 2.75 -16.83
CA PHE A 352 0.88 2.13 -16.59
C PHE A 352 1.29 1.13 -17.67
N THR A 353 0.39 0.24 -18.11
CA THR A 353 0.73 -0.81 -19.10
C THR A 353 1.04 -0.25 -20.49
N LYS A 354 0.37 0.82 -20.89
CA LYS A 354 0.60 1.51 -22.17
C LYS A 354 1.58 2.69 -22.00
N SER A 355 2.30 2.79 -20.88
CA SER A 355 3.30 3.84 -20.68
C SER A 355 4.61 3.53 -21.41
N THR A 356 5.44 4.55 -21.58
CA THR A 356 6.82 4.39 -22.07
C THR A 356 7.82 4.15 -20.94
N LEU A 357 7.36 3.81 -19.72
CA LEU A 357 8.24 3.41 -18.62
C LEU A 357 9.02 2.13 -18.96
N PRO A 358 10.24 1.96 -18.44
CA PRO A 358 11.12 0.85 -18.82
C PRO A 358 10.61 -0.50 -18.31
N GLY A 359 10.55 -1.50 -19.19
CA GLY A 359 10.30 -2.90 -18.80
C GLY A 359 9.06 -3.08 -17.91
N GLU A 360 9.24 -3.65 -16.72
CA GLU A 360 8.15 -3.89 -15.77
C GLU A 360 7.87 -2.72 -14.82
N ALA A 361 8.62 -1.61 -14.91
CA ALA A 361 8.57 -0.51 -13.93
C ALA A 361 7.14 0.02 -13.71
N GLY A 362 6.35 0.17 -14.79
CA GLY A 362 4.98 0.65 -14.66
C GLY A 362 4.11 -0.23 -13.76
N ALA A 363 4.15 -1.55 -13.94
CA ALA A 363 3.39 -2.48 -13.11
C ALA A 363 3.92 -2.54 -11.67
N ARG A 364 5.24 -2.45 -11.47
CA ARG A 364 5.88 -2.45 -10.15
C ARG A 364 5.52 -1.20 -9.35
N LEU A 365 5.50 -0.04 -10.00
CA LEU A 365 5.13 1.24 -9.38
C LEU A 365 3.62 1.33 -9.09
N ALA A 366 2.78 0.76 -9.96
CA ALA A 366 1.35 0.64 -9.68
C ALA A 366 1.04 -0.27 -8.48
N ALA A 367 1.91 -1.25 -8.16
CA ALA A 367 1.75 -2.14 -7.02
C ALA A 367 1.89 -1.43 -5.66
N LEU A 368 2.57 -0.28 -5.59
CA LEU A 368 2.74 0.50 -4.36
C LEU A 368 1.42 0.92 -3.71
N VAL A 369 0.34 0.98 -4.49
CA VAL A 369 -1.00 1.32 -3.98
C VAL A 369 -1.56 0.22 -3.07
N ALA A 370 -1.04 -1.01 -3.16
CA ALA A 370 -1.41 -2.08 -2.25
C ALA A 370 -1.06 -1.76 -0.79
N ASP A 371 0.08 -1.10 -0.54
CA ASP A 371 0.54 -0.77 0.83
C ASP A 371 -0.48 0.11 1.56
N VAL A 372 -0.93 1.18 0.90
CA VAL A 372 -1.87 2.15 1.48
C VAL A 372 -3.31 1.64 1.54
N ARG A 373 -3.63 0.58 0.79
CA ARG A 373 -4.96 -0.07 0.76
C ARG A 373 -5.02 -1.38 1.54
N SER A 374 -3.92 -1.79 2.15
CA SER A 374 -3.85 -2.89 3.10
C SER A 374 -4.40 -2.45 4.47
N PRO A 375 -4.52 -3.37 5.44
CA PRO A 375 -4.84 -3.02 6.83
C PRO A 375 -3.84 -2.06 7.51
N THR A 376 -2.70 -1.74 6.88
CA THR A 376 -1.75 -0.72 7.34
C THR A 376 -2.43 0.63 7.53
N VAL A 377 -3.41 1.01 6.70
CA VAL A 377 -4.10 2.31 6.78
C VAL A 377 -5.59 2.12 7.02
N PHE A 378 -6.16 2.91 7.93
CA PHE A 378 -7.60 2.94 8.16
C PHE A 378 -8.11 4.33 8.51
N ARG A 379 -9.42 4.52 8.33
CA ARG A 379 -10.13 5.75 8.69
C ARG A 379 -11.23 5.43 9.69
N THR A 380 -11.20 6.09 10.85
CA THR A 380 -12.16 5.90 11.93
C THR A 380 -13.54 6.47 11.58
N ALA A 381 -14.56 6.12 12.35
CA ALA A 381 -15.93 6.57 12.08
C ALA A 381 -16.09 8.11 12.13
N ASP A 382 -15.27 8.81 12.92
CA ASP A 382 -15.21 10.27 12.98
C ASP A 382 -14.40 10.91 11.84
N GLY A 383 -13.78 10.08 10.99
CA GLY A 383 -13.03 10.51 9.82
C GLY A 383 -11.53 10.71 10.03
N THR A 384 -11.01 10.47 11.25
CA THR A 384 -9.56 10.51 11.53
C THR A 384 -8.82 9.39 10.78
N VAL A 385 -7.69 9.73 10.17
CA VAL A 385 -6.83 8.80 9.43
C VAL A 385 -5.70 8.31 10.33
N PHE A 386 -5.60 7.00 10.45
CA PHE A 386 -4.52 6.34 11.14
C PHE A 386 -3.82 5.35 10.24
N GLY A 387 -2.53 5.20 10.46
CA GLY A 387 -1.71 4.24 9.78
C GLY A 387 -0.71 3.57 10.72
N PHE A 388 -0.70 2.24 10.71
CA PHE A 388 0.41 1.46 11.23
C PHE A 388 1.66 1.68 10.37
N GLU A 389 2.82 1.20 10.80
CA GLU A 389 3.96 1.12 9.88
C GLU A 389 3.82 -0.07 8.92
N GLY A 390 3.11 -1.12 9.35
CA GLY A 390 2.76 -2.28 8.53
C GLY A 390 1.76 -3.17 9.27
N VAL A 391 1.65 -4.42 8.85
CA VAL A 391 0.83 -5.47 9.47
C VAL A 391 1.76 -6.47 10.17
N LEU A 392 1.38 -6.93 11.36
CA LEU A 392 2.16 -7.95 12.07
C LEU A 392 2.10 -9.27 11.28
N GLY A 393 3.24 -9.96 11.21
CA GLY A 393 3.42 -11.20 10.48
C GLY A 393 4.73 -11.92 10.85
N ALA A 394 5.30 -12.68 9.91
CA ALA A 394 6.48 -13.50 10.17
C ALA A 394 7.72 -12.68 10.56
N SER A 395 7.89 -11.47 9.99
CA SER A 395 8.96 -10.53 10.34
C SER A 395 8.84 -9.90 11.73
N THR A 396 7.69 -10.05 12.40
CA THR A 396 7.42 -9.44 13.71
C THR A 396 7.13 -10.45 14.82
N ALA A 397 7.05 -11.74 14.50
CA ALA A 397 6.62 -12.79 15.43
C ALA A 397 7.46 -12.85 16.73
N MET A 398 8.74 -12.49 16.67
CA MET A 398 9.67 -12.53 17.80
C MET A 398 9.51 -11.40 18.83
N TRP A 399 8.75 -10.34 18.52
CA TRP A 399 8.70 -9.13 19.36
C TRP A 399 7.37 -8.37 19.35
N GLY A 400 6.64 -8.35 18.23
CA GLY A 400 5.36 -7.65 18.09
C GLY A 400 4.13 -8.56 18.05
N GLY A 401 4.29 -9.80 17.57
CA GLY A 401 3.19 -10.74 17.35
C GLY A 401 3.02 -11.13 15.88
N ARG A 402 1.97 -11.89 15.59
CA ARG A 402 1.67 -12.46 14.25
C ARG A 402 0.47 -11.84 13.54
N TYR A 403 -0.31 -11.03 14.24
CA TYR A 403 -1.56 -10.43 13.76
C TYR A 403 -1.79 -9.11 14.49
N GLY A 404 -2.52 -8.19 13.87
CA GLY A 404 -2.67 -6.80 14.27
C GLY A 404 -1.79 -5.88 13.42
N GLY A 405 -1.78 -4.59 13.74
CA GLY A 405 -0.91 -3.63 13.09
C GLY A 405 0.46 -3.52 13.78
N SER A 406 1.53 -3.41 13.00
CA SER A 406 2.88 -3.27 13.51
C SER A 406 3.24 -1.81 13.81
N CYS A 407 4.07 -1.61 14.84
CA CYS A 407 4.54 -0.29 15.30
C CYS A 407 3.42 0.78 15.30
N PRO A 408 2.45 0.70 16.23
CA PRO A 408 1.21 1.42 16.07
C PRO A 408 1.29 2.94 15.94
N LEU A 409 0.54 3.37 14.93
CA LEU A 409 -0.06 4.66 14.59
C LEU A 409 0.86 5.86 14.30
N ASN A 410 0.70 6.35 13.07
CA ASN A 410 1.19 7.60 12.48
C ASN A 410 2.64 7.89 12.84
N CYS A 411 3.50 6.88 12.65
CA CYS A 411 4.88 7.04 13.05
C CYS A 411 5.62 8.05 12.17
N THR A 412 5.82 9.26 12.68
CA THR A 412 6.22 10.42 11.88
C THR A 412 7.48 10.20 11.06
N HIS A 413 8.45 9.42 11.57
CA HIS A 413 9.72 9.16 10.90
C HIS A 413 9.66 8.10 9.79
N VAL A 414 8.76 7.12 9.86
CA VAL A 414 8.55 6.09 8.82
C VAL A 414 7.62 6.65 7.75
N TRP A 415 6.54 7.31 8.19
CA TRP A 415 5.64 8.08 7.34
C TRP A 415 6.31 9.31 6.70
N ASN A 416 7.58 9.58 7.03
CA ASN A 416 8.40 10.56 6.33
C ASN A 416 8.91 10.07 4.96
N TYR A 417 8.91 8.75 4.73
CA TYR A 417 9.29 8.18 3.43
C TYR A 417 8.09 8.10 2.49
N GLU A 418 6.89 7.93 3.04
CA GLU A 418 5.62 7.77 2.34
C GLU A 418 5.37 8.86 1.29
N GLN A 419 5.22 8.47 0.01
CA GLN A 419 4.83 9.36 -1.07
C GLN A 419 3.55 8.89 -1.83
N THR A 420 3.18 7.61 -1.80
CA THR A 420 1.99 7.06 -2.50
C THR A 420 0.63 7.64 -2.02
N LEU A 421 0.29 7.54 -0.73
CA LEU A 421 -0.94 8.08 -0.12
C LEU A 421 -1.03 9.57 -0.34
N SER A 422 0.07 10.30 -0.10
CA SER A 422 0.09 11.74 -0.29
C SER A 422 -0.25 12.19 -1.71
N ARG A 423 0.16 11.46 -2.77
CA ARG A 423 -0.23 11.80 -4.15
C ARG A 423 -1.62 11.31 -4.49
N LEU A 424 -1.94 10.06 -4.16
CA LEU A 424 -3.18 9.43 -4.60
C LEU A 424 -4.39 9.91 -3.80
N PHE A 425 -4.22 10.24 -2.53
CA PHE A 425 -5.28 10.64 -1.62
C PHE A 425 -4.83 11.79 -0.69
N PRO A 426 -4.46 12.96 -1.25
CA PRO A 426 -3.89 14.07 -0.49
C PRO A 426 -4.79 14.57 0.65
N ALA A 427 -6.12 14.41 0.54
CA ALA A 427 -7.04 14.72 1.63
C ALA A 427 -6.83 13.84 2.88
N LEU A 428 -6.46 12.58 2.71
CA LEU A 428 -6.16 11.67 3.82
C LEU A 428 -4.81 12.01 4.47
N GLU A 429 -3.81 12.33 3.65
CA GLU A 429 -2.51 12.77 4.14
C GLU A 429 -2.60 14.09 4.92
N ARG A 430 -3.37 15.06 4.43
CA ARG A 430 -3.65 16.31 5.17
C ARG A 430 -4.31 16.03 6.52
N ASN A 431 -5.20 15.05 6.61
CA ASN A 431 -5.81 14.68 7.89
C ASN A 431 -4.76 14.16 8.90
N MET A 432 -3.72 13.44 8.45
CA MET A 432 -2.60 13.07 9.30
C MET A 432 -1.78 14.30 9.76
N ARG A 433 -1.59 15.30 8.89
CA ARG A 433 -0.96 16.59 9.28
C ARG A 433 -1.78 17.34 10.32
N ASP A 434 -3.09 17.38 10.15
CA ASP A 434 -3.99 18.01 11.13
C ASP A 434 -3.88 17.30 12.48
N THR A 435 -3.79 15.96 12.50
CA THR A 435 -3.56 15.20 13.74
C THR A 435 -2.20 15.53 14.38
N GLU A 436 -1.14 15.62 13.59
CA GLU A 436 0.19 15.95 14.10
C GLU A 436 0.23 17.33 14.79
N TYR A 437 -0.45 18.34 14.22
CA TYR A 437 -0.42 19.70 14.76
C TYR A 437 -1.49 19.97 15.82
N ASP A 438 -2.72 19.50 15.62
CA ASP A 438 -3.86 19.84 16.47
C ASP A 438 -3.99 18.89 17.68
N VAL A 439 -3.46 17.67 17.57
CA VAL A 439 -3.54 16.64 18.63
C VAL A 439 -2.18 16.36 19.24
N MET A 440 -1.16 16.10 18.42
CA MET A 440 0.13 15.57 18.90
C MET A 440 1.11 16.65 19.37
N GLN A 441 1.13 17.84 18.78
CA GLN A 441 2.13 18.84 19.11
C GLN A 441 2.03 19.27 20.58
N ALA A 442 3.15 19.12 21.29
CA ALA A 442 3.26 19.51 22.70
C ALA A 442 3.22 21.04 22.84
N PRO A 443 2.82 21.57 24.01
CA PRO A 443 2.90 23.00 24.31
C PRO A 443 4.31 23.60 24.09
N GLU A 444 5.36 22.81 24.34
CA GLU A 444 6.77 23.16 24.15
C GLU A 444 7.22 23.16 22.67
N GLY A 445 6.35 22.74 21.74
CA GLY A 445 6.54 22.85 20.30
C GLY A 445 6.93 21.55 19.58
N TYR A 446 7.47 20.54 20.28
CA TYR A 446 7.82 19.26 19.66
C TYR A 446 6.60 18.42 19.27
N ILE A 447 6.78 17.52 18.32
CA ILE A 447 5.76 16.53 17.93
C ILE A 447 6.31 15.14 18.31
N PRO A 448 5.67 14.41 19.24
CA PRO A 448 6.01 13.01 19.50
C PRO A 448 5.93 12.20 18.21
N HIS A 449 6.78 11.19 18.03
CA HIS A 449 6.81 10.48 16.76
C HIS A 449 5.66 9.50 16.54
N ARG A 450 4.66 9.43 17.44
CA ARG A 450 3.48 8.55 17.34
C ARG A 450 2.25 9.18 17.99
N VAL A 451 1.08 8.79 17.51
CA VAL A 451 -0.22 9.23 18.03
C VAL A 451 -0.85 8.18 18.96
N ILE A 452 -1.53 8.65 20.00
CA ILE A 452 -2.37 7.83 20.89
C ILE A 452 -3.82 7.93 20.44
N ALA A 453 -4.46 6.77 20.29
CA ALA A 453 -5.88 6.62 19.99
C ALA A 453 -6.65 6.15 21.25
N PRO A 454 -7.85 6.67 21.53
CA PRO A 454 -8.47 7.81 20.85
C PRO A 454 -7.74 9.15 21.09
N THR A 455 -7.89 10.08 20.15
CA THR A 455 -7.17 11.37 20.09
C THR A 455 -7.53 12.35 21.20
N TYR A 456 -8.63 12.13 21.91
CA TYR A 456 -9.01 12.95 23.07
C TYR A 456 -8.19 12.64 24.34
N HIS A 457 -7.36 11.59 24.33
CA HIS A 457 -6.43 11.32 25.42
C HIS A 457 -5.18 12.19 25.33
N ARG A 458 -4.54 12.44 26.48
CA ARG A 458 -3.24 13.13 26.55
C ARG A 458 -2.22 12.34 25.73
N GLN A 459 -1.58 13.02 24.78
CA GLN A 459 -0.57 12.45 23.91
C GLN A 459 0.76 12.21 24.64
N LEU A 460 1.79 11.77 23.91
CA LEU A 460 3.08 11.34 24.42
C LEU A 460 4.01 12.52 24.77
N TRP A 461 3.54 13.39 25.65
CA TRP A 461 4.28 14.55 26.13
C TRP A 461 5.00 14.21 27.44
N ASP A 462 6.28 14.60 27.53
CA ASP A 462 7.12 14.51 28.73
C ASP A 462 7.25 13.09 29.30
N VAL A 463 7.18 12.10 28.42
CA VAL A 463 7.28 10.66 28.74
C VAL A 463 8.16 9.96 27.72
N VAL A 464 8.76 8.84 28.14
CA VAL A 464 9.45 7.93 27.24
C VAL A 464 8.43 7.35 26.25
N ILE A 465 8.73 7.42 24.95
CA ILE A 465 7.83 6.98 23.88
C ILE A 465 8.04 5.49 23.58
N GLY A 466 9.29 5.10 23.27
CA GLY A 466 9.66 3.77 22.79
C GLY A 466 10.06 3.77 21.31
N GLY A 467 11.04 2.92 20.98
CA GLY A 467 11.96 3.16 19.84
C GLY A 467 13.12 4.02 20.34
N PRO A 468 13.28 5.27 19.88
CA PRO A 468 14.04 6.28 20.61
C PRO A 468 13.33 6.71 21.92
N GLU A 469 14.10 7.16 22.92
CA GLU A 469 13.55 7.62 24.20
C GLU A 469 12.81 8.95 24.06
N GLU A 470 13.38 9.86 23.27
CA GLU A 470 12.84 11.19 22.98
C GLU A 470 12.16 11.25 21.59
N PRO A 471 11.34 12.29 21.30
CA PRO A 471 10.74 12.48 19.98
C PRO A 471 11.76 12.45 18.84
N ALA A 472 11.49 11.64 17.82
CA ALA A 472 12.37 11.48 16.67
C ALA A 472 12.51 12.79 15.87
N LEU A 473 13.76 13.27 15.71
CA LEU A 473 14.06 14.54 15.07
C LEU A 473 13.80 14.53 13.56
N ASP A 474 14.12 13.41 12.89
CA ASP A 474 13.83 13.20 11.48
C ASP A 474 12.32 13.26 11.19
N GLY A 475 11.49 12.72 12.09
CA GLY A 475 10.04 12.85 12.05
C GLY A 475 9.58 14.31 12.10
N MET A 476 10.08 15.09 13.06
CA MET A 476 9.78 16.51 13.22
C MET A 476 10.22 17.37 12.02
N LEU A 477 11.43 17.14 11.51
CA LEU A 477 11.91 17.78 10.28
C LEU A 477 11.04 17.41 9.08
N GLY A 478 10.64 16.14 9.03
CA GLY A 478 9.65 15.62 8.09
C GLY A 478 8.31 16.34 8.15
N ASN A 479 7.79 16.67 9.34
CA ASN A 479 6.52 17.41 9.47
C ASN A 479 6.57 18.76 8.74
N VAL A 480 7.70 19.48 8.81
CA VAL A 480 7.89 20.75 8.09
C VAL A 480 7.87 20.55 6.58
N LEU A 481 8.60 19.53 6.08
CA LEU A 481 8.69 19.21 4.66
C LEU A 481 7.35 18.74 4.09
N LYS A 482 6.66 17.86 4.82
CA LYS A 482 5.33 17.37 4.46
C LYS A 482 4.30 18.50 4.45
N THR A 483 4.34 19.44 5.41
CA THR A 483 3.45 20.63 5.34
C THR A 483 3.64 21.40 4.04
N TYR A 484 4.89 21.69 3.65
CA TYR A 484 5.14 22.39 2.38
C TYR A 484 4.69 21.56 1.17
N ARG A 485 4.89 20.24 1.19
CA ARG A 485 4.35 19.31 0.18
C ARG A 485 2.84 19.48 0.01
N GLU A 486 2.08 19.45 1.11
CA GLU A 486 0.61 19.56 1.06
C GLU A 486 0.17 20.91 0.46
N VAL A 487 0.86 22.00 0.78
CA VAL A 487 0.60 23.32 0.19
C VAL A 487 0.84 23.30 -1.32
N ARG A 488 1.97 22.74 -1.78
CA ARG A 488 2.28 22.60 -3.21
C ARG A 488 1.29 21.70 -3.94
N GLN A 489 0.67 20.76 -3.25
CA GLN A 489 -0.36 19.88 -3.78
C GLN A 489 -1.79 20.44 -3.69
N GLY A 490 -1.96 21.67 -3.20
CA GLY A 490 -3.26 22.35 -3.23
C GLY A 490 -4.03 22.35 -1.91
N ALA A 491 -3.37 22.20 -0.76
CA ALA A 491 -3.98 22.47 0.54
C ALA A 491 -4.49 23.92 0.67
N GLY A 492 -3.88 24.86 -0.06
CA GLY A 492 -4.27 26.26 -0.09
C GLY A 492 -3.57 27.12 0.97
N LEU A 493 -3.59 28.45 0.75
CA LEU A 493 -2.93 29.42 1.63
C LEU A 493 -3.67 29.62 2.96
N GLU A 494 -4.99 29.39 3.00
CA GLU A 494 -5.77 29.44 4.23
C GLU A 494 -5.33 28.34 5.20
N TRP A 495 -5.27 27.09 4.73
CA TRP A 495 -4.76 25.98 5.52
C TRP A 495 -3.31 26.22 5.98
N LEU A 496 -2.43 26.72 5.10
CA LEU A 496 -1.07 27.09 5.52
C LEU A 496 -1.08 28.16 6.61
N GLY A 497 -1.92 29.19 6.48
CA GLY A 497 -2.04 30.25 7.48
C GLY A 497 -2.46 29.73 8.85
N GLU A 498 -3.37 28.76 8.90
CA GLU A 498 -3.79 28.10 10.15
C GLU A 498 -2.68 27.24 10.75
N ARG A 499 -1.86 26.59 9.92
CA ARG A 499 -0.78 25.69 10.36
C ARG A 499 0.54 26.41 10.63
N TRP A 500 0.76 27.59 10.06
CA TRP A 500 2.03 28.32 10.16
C TRP A 500 2.50 28.55 11.60
N PRO A 501 1.64 28.98 12.56
CA PRO A 501 2.06 29.12 13.95
C PRO A 501 2.57 27.82 14.57
N ASN A 502 2.03 26.67 14.17
CA ASN A 502 2.46 25.36 14.65
C ASN A 502 3.82 24.98 14.07
N VAL A 503 4.05 25.25 12.78
CA VAL A 503 5.34 25.05 12.10
C VAL A 503 6.43 25.92 12.72
N VAL A 504 6.16 27.20 12.99
CA VAL A 504 7.12 28.11 13.62
C VAL A 504 7.50 27.62 15.03
N ARG A 505 6.55 27.19 15.85
CA ARG A 505 6.84 26.62 17.18
C ARG A 505 7.70 25.36 17.09
N LEU A 506 7.45 24.49 16.11
CA LEU A 506 8.24 23.28 15.90
C LEU A 506 9.69 23.62 15.52
N LEU A 507 9.88 24.55 14.57
CA LEU A 507 11.21 25.01 14.15
C LEU A 507 11.97 25.71 15.29
N GLN A 508 11.27 26.49 16.11
CA GLN A 508 11.84 27.12 17.31
C GLN A 508 12.31 26.06 18.31
N HIS A 509 11.47 25.06 18.62
CA HIS A 509 11.84 23.94 19.48
C HIS A 509 13.11 23.24 18.97
N ILE A 510 13.17 22.95 17.67
CA ILE A 510 14.32 22.27 17.07
C ILE A 510 15.60 23.11 17.21
N ARG A 511 15.51 24.40 16.92
CA ARG A 511 16.67 25.31 17.04
C ARG A 511 17.14 25.43 18.48
N ASP A 512 16.22 25.67 19.42
CA ASP A 512 16.57 25.86 20.82
C ASP A 512 17.24 24.62 21.41
N LYS A 513 16.87 23.43 20.94
CA LYS A 513 17.42 22.16 21.43
C LYS A 513 18.70 21.72 20.74
N TRP A 514 18.77 21.80 19.40
CA TRP A 514 19.87 21.20 18.62
C TRP A 514 20.79 22.21 17.92
N ASP A 515 20.41 23.48 17.80
CA ASP A 515 21.27 24.56 17.27
C ASP A 515 21.13 25.87 18.09
N PRO A 516 21.35 25.82 19.43
CA PRO A 516 21.12 26.96 20.31
C PRO A 516 22.03 28.17 20.01
N ASP A 517 23.19 27.91 19.40
CA ASP A 517 24.16 28.94 19.01
C ASP A 517 23.84 29.56 17.62
N GLY A 518 22.81 29.05 16.91
CA GLY A 518 22.39 29.56 15.60
C GLY A 518 23.45 29.40 14.51
N THR A 519 24.19 28.31 14.54
CA THR A 519 25.28 27.99 13.60
C THR A 519 24.77 27.41 12.28
N GLY A 520 23.54 26.89 12.26
CA GLY A 520 22.96 26.13 11.15
C GLY A 520 23.32 24.65 11.19
N VAL A 521 24.05 24.18 12.20
CA VAL A 521 24.48 22.79 12.35
C VAL A 521 23.89 22.20 13.62
N LEU A 522 23.06 21.17 13.45
CA LEU A 522 22.48 20.41 14.55
C LEU A 522 23.55 19.60 15.30
N ARG A 523 23.47 19.60 16.64
CA ARG A 523 24.40 18.94 17.56
C ARG A 523 23.66 18.27 18.71
N GLY A 524 24.35 17.37 19.41
CA GLY A 524 23.81 16.63 20.54
C GLY A 524 23.04 15.38 20.12
N ILE A 525 22.27 14.85 21.06
CA ILE A 525 21.46 13.62 20.93
C ILE A 525 20.31 13.88 19.96
N GLN A 526 20.28 13.18 18.84
CA GLN A 526 19.35 13.32 17.73
C GLN A 526 18.64 11.97 17.50
N PRO A 527 17.48 11.73 18.14
CA PRO A 527 16.76 10.47 18.00
C PRO A 527 16.20 10.28 16.58
N SER A 528 16.18 9.05 16.07
CA SER A 528 15.93 8.77 14.64
C SER A 528 15.13 7.51 14.33
N THR A 529 14.79 7.29 13.05
CA THR A 529 14.21 6.05 12.51
C THR A 529 15.07 4.78 12.70
N HIS A 530 16.32 4.90 13.11
CA HIS A 530 17.16 3.74 13.46
C HIS A 530 16.87 3.20 14.88
N ASP A 531 15.80 3.68 15.53
CA ASP A 531 15.37 3.33 16.90
C ASP A 531 16.46 3.53 17.97
N ILE A 532 17.34 4.50 17.71
CA ILE A 532 18.47 4.88 18.56
C ILE A 532 18.65 6.38 18.54
N ASP A 533 19.40 6.84 19.53
CA ASP A 533 19.91 8.20 19.61
C ASP A 533 21.21 8.33 18.82
N LEU A 534 21.17 9.12 17.74
CA LEU A 534 22.36 9.51 17.01
C LEU A 534 23.05 10.68 17.71
N CYS A 535 24.36 10.76 17.65
CA CYS A 535 25.13 11.86 18.24
C CYS A 535 25.97 12.59 17.19
N GLY A 536 26.55 13.72 17.59
CA GLY A 536 27.48 14.49 16.78
C GLY A 536 26.88 15.08 15.51
N VAL A 537 27.75 15.54 14.63
CA VAL A 537 27.36 16.13 13.35
C VAL A 537 27.21 15.00 12.34
N ASN A 538 26.02 14.88 11.75
CA ASN A 538 25.73 13.83 10.77
C ASN A 538 24.87 14.38 9.63
N SER A 539 25.05 13.82 8.42
CA SER A 539 24.39 14.31 7.22
C SER A 539 22.94 13.84 7.09
N PHE A 540 22.56 12.73 7.75
CA PHE A 540 21.18 12.26 7.78
C PHE A 540 20.25 13.34 8.35
N MET A 541 20.50 13.79 9.59
CA MET A 541 19.74 14.88 10.21
C MET A 541 20.06 16.24 9.59
N GLY A 542 21.33 16.47 9.24
CA GLY A 542 21.76 17.73 8.65
C GLY A 542 21.06 18.05 7.33
N THR A 543 20.94 17.08 6.42
CA THR A 543 20.24 17.32 5.16
C THR A 543 18.75 17.53 5.34
N TYR A 544 18.10 16.79 6.25
CA TYR A 544 16.71 17.06 6.63
C TYR A 544 16.53 18.50 7.14
N TRP A 545 17.45 18.96 8.00
CA TRP A 545 17.42 20.32 8.54
C TRP A 545 17.56 21.39 7.47
N LEU A 546 18.53 21.24 6.57
CA LEU A 546 18.73 22.17 5.46
C LEU A 546 17.51 22.23 4.53
N ALA A 547 16.91 21.08 4.23
CA ALA A 547 15.68 21.03 3.44
C ALA A 547 14.50 21.69 4.19
N ALA A 548 14.36 21.45 5.49
CA ALA A 548 13.30 22.03 6.31
C ALA A 548 13.43 23.56 6.41
N LEU A 549 14.66 24.09 6.52
CA LEU A 549 14.92 25.53 6.47
C LEU A 549 14.51 26.14 5.12
N ARG A 550 14.83 25.47 4.01
CA ARG A 550 14.40 25.92 2.68
C ARG A 550 12.88 25.87 2.53
N ALA A 551 12.21 24.82 3.01
CA ALA A 551 10.76 24.74 3.02
C ALA A 551 10.11 25.83 3.90
N ALA A 552 10.69 26.10 5.07
CA ALA A 552 10.25 27.16 5.97
C ALA A 552 10.39 28.55 5.35
N GLU A 553 11.48 28.80 4.62
CA GLU A 553 11.69 30.02 3.85
C GLU A 553 10.57 30.24 2.82
N GLU A 554 10.27 29.22 2.00
CA GLU A 554 9.20 29.30 1.01
C GLU A 554 7.82 29.49 1.66
N MET A 555 7.52 28.77 2.74
CA MET A 555 6.26 28.93 3.48
C MET A 555 6.13 30.32 4.11
N ALA A 556 7.21 30.87 4.69
CA ALA A 556 7.22 32.22 5.24
C ALA A 556 6.89 33.27 4.17
N LEU A 557 7.47 33.14 2.97
CA LEU A 557 7.15 34.03 1.84
C LEU A 557 5.67 33.95 1.44
N LEU A 558 5.09 32.74 1.44
CA LEU A 558 3.68 32.52 1.08
C LEU A 558 2.69 33.15 2.07
N VAL A 559 3.01 33.17 3.36
CA VAL A 559 2.18 33.78 4.41
C VAL A 559 2.54 35.24 4.71
N GLY A 560 3.60 35.77 4.07
CA GLY A 560 4.06 37.14 4.27
C GLY A 560 4.86 37.38 5.56
N ASP A 561 5.50 36.34 6.10
CA ASP A 561 6.41 36.41 7.25
C ASP A 561 7.88 36.63 6.81
N ASP A 562 8.79 36.94 7.74
CA ASP A 562 10.21 37.17 7.43
C ASP A 562 10.94 35.85 7.12
N ALA A 563 11.24 35.63 5.85
CA ALA A 563 11.93 34.45 5.36
C ALA A 563 13.47 34.52 5.51
N LYS A 564 14.04 35.72 5.74
CA LYS A 564 15.50 35.93 5.76
C LYS A 564 16.24 35.12 6.82
N PRO A 565 15.71 34.94 8.05
CA PRO A 565 16.40 34.13 9.07
C PRO A 565 16.59 32.67 8.64
N TYR A 566 15.58 32.08 7.98
CA TYR A 566 15.67 30.71 7.47
C TYR A 566 16.72 30.60 6.37
N ARG A 567 16.73 31.55 5.42
CA ARG A 567 17.73 31.60 4.35
C ARG A 567 19.15 31.71 4.88
N ALA A 568 19.39 32.66 5.79
CA ALA A 568 20.71 32.90 6.35
C ALA A 568 21.24 31.69 7.12
N LEU A 569 20.37 31.02 7.88
CA LEU A 569 20.73 29.82 8.62
C LEU A 569 21.01 28.63 7.70
N PHE A 570 20.22 28.49 6.63
CA PHE A 570 20.45 27.48 5.59
C PHE A 570 21.81 27.67 4.90
N GLU A 571 22.16 28.88 4.49
CA GLU A 571 23.43 29.15 3.80
C GLU A 571 24.64 28.85 4.70
N ALA A 572 24.55 29.22 5.99
CA ALA A 572 25.58 28.91 6.98
C ALA A 572 25.70 27.39 7.22
N GLY A 573 24.56 26.73 7.45
CA GLY A 573 24.50 25.29 7.71
C GLY A 573 24.97 24.46 6.50
N SER A 574 24.52 24.80 5.28
CA SER A 574 24.87 24.09 4.05
C SER A 574 26.38 24.05 3.85
N LYS A 575 27.04 25.20 3.98
CA LYS A 575 28.49 25.30 3.91
C LYS A 575 29.17 24.49 5.02
N ALA A 576 28.70 24.63 6.26
CA ALA A 576 29.33 23.99 7.41
C ALA A 576 29.20 22.47 7.39
N TYR A 577 28.03 21.92 7.05
CA TYR A 577 27.84 20.47 6.92
C TYR A 577 28.73 19.89 5.83
N ASP A 578 28.85 20.56 4.69
CA ASP A 578 29.73 20.10 3.61
C ASP A 578 31.20 20.06 4.03
N GLU A 579 31.70 21.17 4.61
CA GLU A 579 33.09 21.28 5.09
C GLU A 579 33.42 20.28 6.20
N LEU A 580 32.47 19.98 7.08
CA LEU A 580 32.69 19.08 8.22
C LEU A 580 32.64 17.60 7.84
N LEU A 581 31.74 17.23 6.93
CA LEU A 581 31.32 15.83 6.76
C LEU A 581 31.74 15.21 5.43
N PHE A 582 31.96 15.99 4.37
CA PHE A 582 32.32 15.40 3.08
C PHE A 582 33.76 14.89 3.08
N THR A 583 33.94 13.59 2.81
CA THR A 583 35.25 12.92 2.84
C THR A 583 36.04 13.06 1.53
N GLY A 584 35.42 13.63 0.50
CA GLY A 584 35.87 13.52 -0.90
C GLY A 584 35.13 12.43 -1.68
N GLU A 585 34.48 11.49 -0.99
CA GLU A 585 33.71 10.41 -1.61
C GLU A 585 32.24 10.39 -1.16
N TYR A 586 31.99 10.53 0.14
CA TYR A 586 30.66 10.50 0.75
C TYR A 586 30.64 11.32 2.06
N TYR A 587 29.49 11.46 2.71
CA TYR A 587 29.34 12.18 3.97
C TYR A 587 29.41 11.23 5.16
N ARG A 588 30.32 11.50 6.09
CA ARG A 588 30.49 10.73 7.33
C ARG A 588 29.71 11.34 8.50
N GLN A 589 29.78 10.69 9.65
CA GLN A 589 29.41 11.25 10.94
C GLN A 589 30.66 11.66 11.73
N VAL A 590 30.64 12.87 12.31
CA VAL A 590 31.72 13.39 13.14
C VAL A 590 31.23 13.53 14.58
N LEU A 591 31.79 12.69 15.45
CA LEU A 591 31.54 12.69 16.89
C LEU A 591 32.64 13.48 17.60
N SER A 592 32.25 14.18 18.66
CA SER A 592 33.17 14.70 19.67
C SER A 592 33.64 13.57 20.60
N PRO A 593 34.82 13.70 21.24
CA PRO A 593 35.35 12.66 22.12
C PRO A 593 34.47 12.35 23.34
N GLU A 594 33.61 13.28 23.75
CA GLU A 594 32.74 13.14 24.91
C GLU A 594 31.40 12.46 24.57
N GLU A 595 31.05 12.36 23.29
CA GLU A 595 29.81 11.74 22.82
C GLU A 595 29.89 10.21 22.82
N ASN A 596 28.72 9.57 22.95
CA ASN A 596 28.61 8.13 22.87
C ASN A 596 29.05 7.63 21.47
N GLN A 597 29.97 6.67 21.45
CA GLN A 597 30.51 6.08 20.22
C GLN A 597 29.73 4.83 19.79
N ASP A 598 28.99 4.21 20.71
CA ASP A 598 28.18 3.03 20.41
C ASP A 598 26.93 3.41 19.59
N PHE A 599 26.52 2.50 18.71
CA PHE A 599 25.39 2.68 17.79
C PHE A 599 25.54 3.85 16.82
N GLN A 600 26.76 4.34 16.62
CA GLN A 600 27.08 5.37 15.64
C GLN A 600 27.75 4.74 14.41
N TRP A 601 27.79 5.45 13.28
CA TRP A 601 28.48 4.97 12.07
C TRP A 601 29.85 5.59 11.83
N GLY A 602 30.12 6.78 12.38
CA GLY A 602 31.42 7.45 12.25
C GLY A 602 31.84 7.58 10.78
N ASP A 603 33.00 7.01 10.41
CA ASP A 603 33.53 7.03 9.04
C ASP A 603 32.78 6.10 8.04
N GLY A 604 31.70 5.45 8.47
CA GLY A 604 30.85 4.61 7.62
C GLY A 604 30.09 5.38 6.53
N CYS A 605 29.72 4.67 5.47
CA CYS A 605 28.88 5.13 4.38
C CYS A 605 27.43 4.71 4.63
N LEU A 606 26.62 5.63 5.14
CA LEU A 606 25.18 5.44 5.37
C LEU A 606 24.41 5.60 4.05
N ALA A 607 23.44 4.72 3.76
CA ALA A 607 22.63 4.79 2.54
C ALA A 607 21.80 6.09 2.46
N ASP A 608 21.11 6.43 3.55
CA ASP A 608 20.21 7.59 3.62
C ASP A 608 20.93 8.92 3.93
N GLN A 609 22.26 8.98 3.79
CA GLN A 609 23.08 10.13 4.17
C GLN A 609 22.70 11.47 3.51
N LEU A 610 21.92 11.44 2.43
CA LEU A 610 21.47 12.61 1.66
C LEU A 610 19.94 12.68 1.50
N ILE A 611 19.18 12.08 2.42
CA ILE A 611 17.71 12.01 2.34
C ILE A 611 17.03 13.39 2.25
N GLY A 612 17.59 14.44 2.87
CA GLY A 612 17.05 15.79 2.72
C GLY A 612 17.17 16.37 1.31
N GLN A 613 18.19 15.97 0.54
CA GLN A 613 18.33 16.41 -0.85
C GLN A 613 17.29 15.71 -1.76
N TRP A 614 16.94 14.45 -1.47
CA TRP A 614 15.80 13.78 -2.11
C TRP A 614 14.48 14.49 -1.84
N TRP A 615 14.24 14.93 -0.60
CA TRP A 615 13.11 15.79 -0.28
C TRP A 615 13.15 17.14 -1.00
N ALA A 616 14.34 17.78 -1.08
CA ALA A 616 14.51 19.05 -1.76
C ALA A 616 14.18 18.96 -3.26
N HIS A 617 14.50 17.85 -3.93
CA HIS A 617 14.11 17.60 -5.33
C HIS A 617 12.59 17.51 -5.50
N GLN A 618 11.91 16.75 -4.64
CA GLN A 618 10.44 16.62 -4.68
C GLN A 618 9.72 17.94 -4.40
N LEU A 619 10.34 18.82 -3.61
CA LEU A 619 9.79 20.10 -3.19
C LEU A 619 10.25 21.29 -4.04
N ASP A 620 11.06 21.07 -5.08
CA ASP A 620 11.69 22.12 -5.89
C ASP A 620 12.47 23.16 -5.08
N LEU A 621 13.16 22.73 -4.02
CA LEU A 621 13.93 23.60 -3.12
C LEU A 621 15.36 23.87 -3.61
N GLY A 622 15.77 23.21 -4.69
CA GLY A 622 17.11 23.26 -5.26
C GLY A 622 18.13 22.39 -4.52
N TYR A 623 19.41 22.64 -4.78
CA TYR A 623 20.50 21.95 -4.10
C TYR A 623 20.71 22.53 -2.69
N ILE A 624 20.68 21.64 -1.68
CA ILE A 624 20.95 21.97 -0.28
C ILE A 624 22.41 21.79 0.11
N LEU A 625 23.18 21.10 -0.72
CA LEU A 625 24.63 20.88 -0.65
C LEU A 625 25.23 21.03 -2.05
N PRO A 626 26.57 21.16 -2.21
CA PRO A 626 27.19 21.25 -3.53
C PRO A 626 26.81 20.08 -4.44
N ALA A 627 26.27 20.39 -5.63
CA ALA A 627 25.72 19.38 -6.54
C ALA A 627 26.72 18.27 -6.92
N ASP A 628 27.98 18.61 -7.13
CA ASP A 628 29.01 17.62 -7.47
C ASP A 628 29.33 16.68 -6.30
N HIS A 629 29.26 17.17 -5.05
CA HIS A 629 29.44 16.34 -3.87
C HIS A 629 28.23 15.41 -3.65
N VAL A 630 27.01 15.90 -3.87
CA VAL A 630 25.78 15.08 -3.84
C VAL A 630 25.89 13.90 -4.81
N ARG A 631 26.23 14.16 -6.08
CA ARG A 631 26.38 13.10 -7.09
C ARG A 631 27.50 12.13 -6.73
N THR A 632 28.63 12.64 -6.25
CA THR A 632 29.77 11.81 -5.86
C THR A 632 29.41 10.89 -4.69
N ALA A 633 28.74 11.43 -3.68
CA ALA A 633 28.27 10.68 -2.53
C ALA A 633 27.26 9.59 -2.92
N LEU A 634 26.26 9.90 -3.75
CA LEU A 634 25.29 8.90 -4.22
C LEU A 634 25.94 7.74 -4.98
N ARG A 635 26.86 8.03 -5.91
CA ARG A 635 27.61 6.97 -6.61
C ARG A 635 28.36 6.07 -5.63
N ASN A 636 28.98 6.65 -4.61
CA ASN A 636 29.71 5.88 -3.60
C ASN A 636 28.78 5.13 -2.65
N VAL A 637 27.59 5.67 -2.31
CA VAL A 637 26.55 4.92 -1.59
C VAL A 637 26.22 3.65 -2.36
N VAL A 638 25.86 3.74 -3.64
CA VAL A 638 25.51 2.54 -4.42
C VAL A 638 26.71 1.61 -4.52
N ARG A 639 27.90 2.12 -4.82
CA ARG A 639 29.13 1.33 -4.93
C ARG A 639 29.47 0.55 -3.66
N HIS A 640 29.29 1.15 -2.48
CA HIS A 640 29.73 0.57 -1.22
C HIS A 640 28.64 -0.23 -0.52
N ASN A 641 27.38 0.14 -0.71
CA ASN A 641 26.26 -0.43 0.03
C ASN A 641 25.46 -1.44 -0.78
N LEU A 642 25.46 -1.39 -2.12
CA LEU A 642 24.76 -2.38 -2.94
C LEU A 642 25.52 -3.70 -2.92
N ARG A 643 24.86 -4.74 -2.42
CA ARG A 643 25.42 -6.07 -2.29
C ARG A 643 24.64 -7.04 -3.16
N THR A 644 25.36 -7.90 -3.88
CA THR A 644 24.80 -9.08 -4.58
C THR A 644 25.28 -10.34 -3.88
N GLY A 645 24.33 -11.17 -3.43
CA GLY A 645 24.59 -12.41 -2.72
C GLY A 645 24.80 -12.26 -1.21
N PHE A 646 24.06 -13.07 -0.45
CA PHE A 646 24.03 -13.11 1.01
C PHE A 646 24.44 -14.48 1.59
N ASP A 647 24.91 -15.40 0.76
CA ASP A 647 25.49 -16.66 1.24
C ASP A 647 26.63 -16.42 2.24
N GLY A 648 26.47 -16.95 3.45
CA GLY A 648 27.44 -16.79 4.55
C GLY A 648 27.51 -15.37 5.13
N PHE A 649 26.57 -14.49 4.78
CA PHE A 649 26.44 -13.18 5.41
C PHE A 649 25.88 -13.32 6.82
N ASP A 650 26.49 -12.63 7.78
CA ASP A 650 26.00 -12.61 9.16
C ASP A 650 24.83 -11.64 9.26
N HIS A 651 23.67 -12.14 9.69
CA HIS A 651 22.45 -11.35 9.84
C HIS A 651 22.18 -11.10 11.34
N PRO A 652 22.72 -10.03 11.94
CA PRO A 652 22.54 -9.76 13.37
C PRO A 652 21.11 -9.35 13.74
N TYR A 653 20.31 -8.93 12.75
CA TYR A 653 18.91 -8.52 12.91
C TYR A 653 17.98 -9.36 12.02
N ARG A 654 17.14 -8.72 11.19
CA ARG A 654 16.17 -9.41 10.31
C ARG A 654 16.76 -9.69 8.93
N VAL A 655 16.23 -10.73 8.29
CA VAL A 655 16.69 -11.21 6.99
C VAL A 655 15.68 -10.80 5.91
N PHE A 656 15.88 -9.61 5.34
CA PHE A 656 15.04 -9.12 4.23
C PHE A 656 15.60 -9.46 2.85
N ALA A 657 16.88 -9.81 2.77
CA ALA A 657 17.55 -10.33 1.58
C ALA A 657 18.43 -11.52 1.99
N ASP A 658 18.42 -12.60 1.19
CA ASP A 658 19.16 -13.83 1.45
C ASP A 658 19.57 -14.56 0.15
N GLY A 659 20.47 -15.55 0.24
CA GLY A 659 20.88 -16.36 -0.91
C GLY A 659 21.53 -15.54 -2.02
N ASP A 660 20.95 -15.55 -3.22
CA ASP A 660 21.40 -14.81 -4.40
C ASP A 660 20.79 -13.40 -4.55
N ASP A 661 19.98 -12.96 -3.58
CA ASP A 661 19.36 -11.65 -3.57
C ASP A 661 20.37 -10.51 -3.75
N THR A 662 19.93 -9.43 -4.38
CA THR A 662 20.64 -8.15 -4.38
C THR A 662 19.88 -7.16 -3.50
N GLY A 663 20.61 -6.42 -2.65
CA GLY A 663 20.01 -5.43 -1.76
C GLY A 663 20.98 -4.32 -1.35
N LEU A 664 20.44 -3.14 -1.04
CA LEU A 664 21.19 -2.01 -0.53
C LEU A 664 21.30 -2.07 1.00
N LEU A 665 22.50 -2.31 1.53
CA LEU A 665 22.75 -2.32 2.97
C LEU A 665 22.65 -0.91 3.56
N MET A 666 22.06 -0.79 4.74
CA MET A 666 21.87 0.52 5.38
C MET A 666 23.19 1.26 5.66
N CYS A 667 24.25 0.58 6.10
CA CYS A 667 25.55 1.23 6.30
C CYS A 667 26.73 0.27 6.12
N THR A 668 27.79 0.75 5.46
CA THR A 668 29.03 -0.02 5.24
C THR A 668 30.28 0.78 5.63
N TRP A 669 31.43 0.11 5.75
CA TRP A 669 32.73 0.75 6.09
C TRP A 669 33.78 0.39 5.04
N PRO A 670 33.72 1.02 3.85
CA PRO A 670 34.54 0.62 2.70
C PRO A 670 36.04 0.77 2.95
N HIS A 671 36.43 1.69 3.84
CA HIS A 671 37.82 1.97 4.20
C HIS A 671 38.25 1.31 5.52
N GLY A 672 37.46 0.37 6.04
CA GLY A 672 37.64 -0.21 7.37
C GLY A 672 37.14 0.71 8.49
N GLY A 673 37.40 0.33 9.74
CA GLY A 673 36.99 1.12 10.91
C GLY A 673 35.54 0.91 11.36
N ARG A 674 34.90 -0.20 10.95
CA ARG A 674 33.59 -0.58 11.49
C ARG A 674 33.64 -0.64 13.03
N PRO A 675 32.80 0.14 13.74
CA PRO A 675 32.76 0.13 15.20
C PRO A 675 32.44 -1.26 15.75
N ALA A 676 32.88 -1.53 16.97
CA ALA A 676 32.53 -2.78 17.68
C ALA A 676 31.01 -2.91 17.89
N VAL A 677 30.35 -1.79 18.17
CA VAL A 677 28.89 -1.66 18.23
C VAL A 677 28.46 -0.65 17.15
N PRO A 678 28.25 -1.09 15.90
CA PRO A 678 27.90 -0.21 14.80
C PRO A 678 26.47 0.32 14.97
N THR A 679 26.12 1.31 14.15
CA THR A 679 24.74 1.80 14.07
C THR A 679 23.74 0.67 13.83
N ARG A 680 22.58 0.78 14.47
CA ARG A 680 21.56 -0.27 14.45
C ARG A 680 21.07 -0.50 13.03
N TYR A 681 20.77 -1.76 12.70
CA TYR A 681 20.24 -2.18 11.39
C TYR A 681 21.17 -1.93 10.19
N CYS A 682 22.45 -1.60 10.40
CA CYS A 682 23.40 -1.34 9.30
C CYS A 682 23.50 -2.47 8.27
N ASP A 683 23.23 -3.72 8.68
CA ASP A 683 23.28 -4.92 7.85
C ASP A 683 21.92 -5.35 7.27
N GLU A 684 20.84 -4.61 7.54
CA GLU A 684 19.52 -4.86 6.95
C GLU A 684 19.40 -4.18 5.57
N VAL A 685 18.42 -4.64 4.79
CA VAL A 685 18.01 -4.05 3.51
C VAL A 685 16.58 -3.53 3.67
N TRP A 686 16.39 -2.23 3.51
CA TRP A 686 15.08 -1.58 3.68
C TRP A 686 14.52 -1.12 2.34
N THR A 687 13.34 -1.63 2.00
CA THR A 687 12.66 -1.34 0.72
C THR A 687 12.38 0.14 0.54
N GLY A 688 12.05 0.85 1.63
CA GLY A 688 11.84 2.29 1.58
C GLY A 688 13.11 3.10 1.29
N SER A 689 14.23 2.73 1.91
CA SER A 689 15.52 3.37 1.65
C SER A 689 16.05 3.03 0.25
N GLU A 690 15.83 1.79 -0.23
CA GLU A 690 16.17 1.41 -1.61
C GLU A 690 15.43 2.26 -2.64
N HIS A 691 14.10 2.38 -2.52
CA HIS A 691 13.32 3.26 -3.38
C HIS A 691 13.75 4.73 -3.28
N GLN A 692 14.00 5.22 -2.06
CA GLN A 692 14.46 6.58 -1.80
C GLN A 692 15.79 6.88 -2.48
N VAL A 693 16.81 6.04 -2.27
CA VAL A 693 18.15 6.21 -2.86
C VAL A 693 18.08 6.04 -4.38
N ALA A 694 17.29 5.09 -4.87
CA ALA A 694 17.11 4.90 -6.31
C ALA A 694 16.48 6.14 -6.97
N ALA A 695 15.38 6.67 -6.42
CA ALA A 695 14.76 7.89 -6.92
C ALA A 695 15.74 9.08 -6.88
N HIS A 696 16.52 9.19 -5.81
CA HIS A 696 17.54 10.23 -5.68
C HIS A 696 18.64 10.12 -6.74
N CYS A 697 19.13 8.90 -7.00
CA CYS A 697 20.07 8.65 -8.10
C CYS A 697 19.47 9.09 -9.45
N LEU A 698 18.20 8.78 -9.71
CA LEU A 698 17.52 9.17 -10.94
C LEU A 698 17.36 10.69 -11.07
N TYR A 699 16.97 11.41 -10.01
CA TYR A 699 16.92 12.88 -10.01
C TYR A 699 18.28 13.51 -10.33
N GLU A 700 19.37 12.85 -9.95
CA GLU A 700 20.75 13.29 -10.21
C GLU A 700 21.34 12.80 -11.54
N GLY A 701 20.56 12.08 -12.36
CA GLY A 701 21.01 11.52 -13.63
C GLY A 701 21.92 10.28 -13.50
N LEU A 702 21.99 9.67 -12.32
CA LEU A 702 22.71 8.43 -12.01
C LEU A 702 21.84 7.21 -12.36
N VAL A 703 21.55 7.07 -13.64
CA VAL A 703 20.59 6.09 -14.16
C VAL A 703 20.99 4.66 -13.83
N ASP A 704 22.24 4.29 -14.08
CA ASP A 704 22.72 2.92 -13.89
C ASP A 704 22.69 2.52 -12.42
N GLU A 705 23.10 3.44 -11.53
CA GLU A 705 23.05 3.26 -10.08
C GLU A 705 21.62 3.08 -9.58
N GLY A 706 20.69 3.94 -10.01
CA GLY A 706 19.27 3.81 -9.66
C GLY A 706 18.66 2.50 -10.15
N GLN A 707 18.92 2.12 -11.41
CA GLN A 707 18.41 0.87 -11.99
C GLN A 707 19.05 -0.38 -11.38
N ALA A 708 20.27 -0.32 -10.85
CA ALA A 708 20.88 -1.44 -10.14
C ALA A 708 20.12 -1.75 -8.83
N ILE A 709 19.75 -0.72 -8.08
CA ILE A 709 18.94 -0.87 -6.86
C ILE A 709 17.55 -1.39 -7.20
N LEU A 710 16.86 -0.77 -8.17
CA LEU A 710 15.48 -1.14 -8.53
C LEU A 710 15.36 -2.57 -9.04
N ARG A 711 16.32 -3.04 -9.85
CA ARG A 711 16.34 -4.45 -10.30
C ARG A 711 16.51 -5.41 -9.12
N GLY A 712 17.48 -5.14 -8.24
CA GLY A 712 17.67 -5.96 -7.04
C GLY A 712 16.40 -6.04 -6.18
N LEU A 713 15.73 -4.90 -5.96
CA LEU A 713 14.46 -4.87 -5.23
C LEU A 713 13.33 -5.63 -5.97
N TRP A 714 13.11 -5.39 -7.26
CA TRP A 714 12.01 -6.02 -8.00
C TRP A 714 12.21 -7.51 -8.23
N ASP A 715 13.44 -7.97 -8.43
CA ASP A 715 13.77 -9.39 -8.55
C ASP A 715 13.49 -10.13 -7.23
N ARG A 716 13.77 -9.51 -6.07
CA ARG A 716 13.44 -10.10 -4.75
C ARG A 716 11.94 -10.33 -4.53
N TYR A 717 11.09 -9.55 -5.19
CA TYR A 717 9.63 -9.55 -5.04
C TYR A 717 8.92 -9.96 -6.35
N ASP A 718 9.47 -10.90 -7.10
CA ASP A 718 8.95 -11.36 -8.39
C ASP A 718 7.86 -12.47 -8.30
N GLY A 719 7.46 -12.84 -7.08
CA GLY A 719 6.47 -13.89 -6.80
C GLY A 719 7.05 -15.29 -6.59
N THR A 720 8.35 -15.52 -6.85
CA THR A 720 9.00 -16.82 -6.62
C THR A 720 9.32 -17.05 -5.14
N ARG A 721 9.78 -15.99 -4.45
CA ARG A 721 10.22 -16.03 -3.05
C ARG A 721 9.51 -15.01 -2.17
N ARG A 722 9.06 -13.88 -2.72
CA ARG A 722 8.32 -12.84 -1.99
C ARG A 722 7.25 -12.23 -2.89
N ASN A 723 6.19 -11.73 -2.28
CA ASN A 723 5.00 -11.24 -2.97
C ASN A 723 5.22 -9.81 -3.54
N PRO A 724 4.96 -9.58 -4.85
CA PRO A 724 5.04 -8.25 -5.47
C PRO A 724 4.19 -7.14 -4.82
N PHE A 725 3.16 -7.49 -4.05
CA PHE A 725 2.21 -6.57 -3.41
C PHE A 725 2.37 -6.49 -1.89
N ASN A 726 3.34 -7.21 -1.33
CA ASN A 726 3.61 -7.23 0.11
C ASN A 726 5.13 -7.08 0.41
N PRO A 727 5.72 -5.89 0.18
CA PRO A 727 7.06 -5.60 0.66
C PRO A 727 7.13 -5.63 2.19
N ILE A 728 8.13 -6.36 2.72
CA ILE A 728 8.29 -6.61 4.16
C ILE A 728 9.43 -5.77 4.76
N GLU A 729 9.18 -5.23 5.97
CA GLU A 729 10.22 -4.75 6.90
C GLU A 729 9.82 -5.14 8.33
N CYS A 730 9.47 -4.18 9.20
CA CYS A 730 8.86 -4.45 10.50
C CYS A 730 7.37 -4.80 10.36
N GLY A 731 7.07 -5.80 9.54
CA GLY A 731 5.71 -6.22 9.20
C GLY A 731 5.54 -6.43 7.69
N ASP A 732 4.37 -6.95 7.34
CA ASP A 732 3.82 -7.03 5.99
C ASP A 732 3.25 -5.66 5.57
N HIS A 733 3.15 -5.40 4.25
CA HIS A 733 2.67 -4.17 3.63
C HIS A 733 3.26 -2.92 4.27
N TYR A 734 4.59 -2.93 4.44
CA TYR A 734 5.27 -1.94 5.26
C TYR A 734 5.37 -0.59 4.53
N ILE A 735 4.84 0.46 5.14
CA ILE A 735 4.55 1.74 4.49
C ILE A 735 5.79 2.49 4.00
N ARG A 736 6.98 2.19 4.54
CA ARG A 736 8.23 2.82 4.06
C ARG A 736 8.46 2.54 2.58
N ASN A 737 7.99 1.40 2.07
CA ASN A 737 8.03 1.03 0.66
C ASN A 737 7.32 2.05 -0.25
N ALA A 738 6.31 2.77 0.25
CA ALA A 738 5.59 3.81 -0.47
C ALA A 738 6.47 5.02 -0.89
N ALA A 739 7.75 5.07 -0.49
CA ALA A 739 8.74 5.96 -1.08
C ALA A 739 8.92 5.75 -2.59
N GLY A 740 8.59 4.55 -3.09
CA GLY A 740 8.70 4.17 -4.50
C GLY A 740 7.94 5.08 -5.45
N TRP A 741 6.92 5.81 -5.00
CA TRP A 741 6.23 6.77 -5.86
C TRP A 741 7.16 7.87 -6.39
N SER A 742 8.19 8.24 -5.62
CA SER A 742 9.22 9.19 -6.07
C SER A 742 10.07 8.66 -7.23
N VAL A 743 10.17 7.33 -7.42
CA VAL A 743 10.81 6.72 -8.59
C VAL A 743 9.99 6.99 -9.85
N LEU A 744 8.66 6.90 -9.77
CA LEU A 744 7.78 7.26 -10.90
C LEU A 744 7.98 8.73 -11.29
N GLU A 745 7.96 9.62 -10.30
CA GLU A 745 8.16 11.06 -10.50
C GLU A 745 9.54 11.35 -11.12
N ALA A 746 10.60 10.67 -10.66
CA ALA A 746 11.95 10.81 -11.20
C ALA A 746 12.07 10.32 -12.64
N LEU A 747 11.54 9.13 -12.96
CA LEU A 747 11.55 8.57 -14.32
C LEU A 747 10.78 9.45 -15.31
N ALA A 748 9.64 9.98 -14.88
CA ALA A 748 8.80 10.87 -15.68
C ALA A 748 9.35 12.31 -15.76
N GLY A 749 10.30 12.68 -14.90
CA GLY A 749 10.64 14.07 -14.63
C GLY A 749 9.39 14.89 -14.29
N PHE A 750 8.43 14.27 -13.60
CA PHE A 750 7.14 14.87 -13.30
C PHE A 750 7.23 15.79 -12.09
N ARG A 751 6.69 17.01 -12.23
CA ARG A 751 6.52 17.94 -11.10
C ARG A 751 5.20 18.68 -11.21
N TYR A 752 4.62 18.98 -10.05
CA TYR A 752 3.39 19.74 -9.95
C TYR A 752 3.47 20.78 -8.83
N ASN A 753 2.97 21.98 -9.11
CA ASN A 753 2.84 23.05 -8.11
C ASN A 753 1.51 23.80 -8.29
N ALA A 754 0.54 23.46 -7.43
CA ALA A 754 -0.79 24.04 -7.40
C ALA A 754 -0.78 25.56 -7.16
N LEU A 755 0.19 26.09 -6.41
CA LEU A 755 0.29 27.53 -6.11
C LEU A 755 0.49 28.36 -7.39
N THR A 756 1.23 27.79 -8.35
CA THR A 756 1.56 28.44 -9.62
C THR A 756 0.70 27.92 -10.78
N GLY A 757 -0.01 26.82 -10.61
CA GLY A 757 -0.66 26.09 -11.70
C GLY A 757 0.36 25.54 -12.70
N THR A 758 1.53 25.10 -12.23
CA THR A 758 2.61 24.58 -13.08
C THR A 758 2.62 23.06 -13.05
N VAL A 759 2.73 22.45 -14.23
CA VAL A 759 3.08 21.04 -14.39
C VAL A 759 4.32 20.92 -15.27
N ALA A 760 5.22 20.01 -14.93
CA ALA A 760 6.43 19.74 -15.69
C ALA A 760 6.55 18.26 -16.03
N PHE A 761 7.04 17.97 -17.24
CA PHE A 761 7.45 16.66 -17.70
C PHE A 761 8.84 16.77 -18.31
N ALA A 762 9.79 15.97 -17.81
CA ALA A 762 11.10 15.83 -18.42
C ALA A 762 11.53 14.37 -18.36
N PRO A 763 10.85 13.48 -19.11
CA PRO A 763 11.08 12.03 -18.98
C PRO A 763 12.54 11.67 -19.24
N MET A 764 13.10 10.77 -18.45
CA MET A 764 14.43 10.23 -18.71
C MET A 764 14.45 9.50 -20.05
N GLU A 765 15.62 9.37 -20.67
CA GLU A 765 15.74 8.72 -21.99
C GLU A 765 15.14 7.31 -22.01
N LEU A 766 15.37 6.53 -20.95
CA LEU A 766 14.83 5.18 -20.79
C LEU A 766 13.31 5.12 -20.56
N ALA A 767 12.66 6.27 -20.35
CA ALA A 767 11.21 6.43 -20.23
C ALA A 767 10.59 7.04 -21.51
N ARG A 768 11.33 7.05 -22.62
CA ARG A 768 10.90 7.52 -23.94
C ARG A 768 10.90 6.38 -24.97
N SER A 769 10.13 6.57 -26.02
CA SER A 769 10.19 5.79 -27.26
C SER A 769 10.68 6.67 -28.42
N GLU A 770 11.00 6.06 -29.56
CA GLU A 770 11.43 6.79 -30.78
C GLU A 770 10.40 7.84 -31.22
N ASP A 771 9.11 7.55 -31.03
CA ASP A 771 7.98 8.39 -31.47
C ASP A 771 7.51 9.39 -30.40
N GLY A 772 8.11 9.40 -29.20
CA GLY A 772 7.76 10.33 -28.12
C GLY A 772 7.71 9.68 -26.74
N TRP A 773 6.72 10.02 -25.92
CA TRP A 773 6.53 9.42 -24.59
C TRP A 773 5.07 9.47 -24.13
N ARG A 774 4.68 8.49 -23.31
CA ARG A 774 3.35 8.41 -22.68
C ARG A 774 3.50 8.01 -21.22
N LEU A 775 3.04 8.83 -20.29
CA LEU A 775 3.32 8.63 -18.87
C LEU A 775 2.08 8.90 -18.01
N PRO A 776 1.82 8.05 -17.00
CA PRO A 776 0.84 8.35 -15.97
C PRO A 776 1.37 9.47 -15.06
N PHE A 777 0.46 10.29 -14.54
CA PHE A 777 0.79 11.27 -13.51
C PHE A 777 -0.40 11.49 -12.56
N VAL A 778 -0.08 11.94 -11.36
CA VAL A 778 -1.05 12.34 -10.34
C VAL A 778 -0.65 13.72 -9.83
N ALA A 779 -1.49 14.71 -10.09
CA ALA A 779 -1.39 16.03 -9.48
C ALA A 779 -2.41 16.15 -8.35
N GLY A 780 -2.20 17.08 -7.42
CA GLY A 780 -3.00 17.14 -6.18
C GLY A 780 -4.51 17.34 -6.35
N THR A 781 -4.97 17.75 -7.55
CA THR A 781 -6.40 17.94 -7.85
C THR A 781 -6.90 17.13 -9.05
N GLY A 782 -6.03 16.50 -9.83
CA GLY A 782 -6.41 15.66 -10.97
C GLY A 782 -5.33 14.62 -11.30
N TRP A 783 -5.71 13.49 -11.87
CA TRP A 783 -4.76 12.48 -12.35
C TRP A 783 -5.10 12.06 -13.76
N GLY A 784 -4.11 11.53 -14.49
CA GLY A 784 -4.34 10.96 -15.80
C GLY A 784 -3.05 10.65 -16.53
N VAL A 785 -3.04 10.90 -17.83
CA VAL A 785 -1.94 10.54 -18.73
C VAL A 785 -1.50 11.74 -19.55
N ALA A 786 -0.20 11.94 -19.63
CA ALA A 786 0.39 12.88 -20.58
C ALA A 786 1.06 12.08 -21.70
N HIS A 787 0.82 12.50 -22.94
CA HIS A 787 1.35 11.88 -24.15
C HIS A 787 1.94 12.96 -25.05
N ARG A 788 3.19 12.77 -25.46
CA ARG A 788 3.87 13.65 -26.39
C ARG A 788 4.34 12.87 -27.60
N THR A 789 4.12 13.46 -28.78
CA THR A 789 4.70 13.07 -30.06
C THR A 789 5.63 14.17 -30.57
N ALA A 790 6.15 14.04 -31.79
CA ALA A 790 6.96 15.08 -32.43
C ALA A 790 6.23 16.44 -32.55
N ASP A 791 4.94 16.42 -32.87
CA ASP A 791 4.17 17.62 -33.24
C ASP A 791 3.16 18.07 -32.17
N GLU A 792 2.93 17.26 -31.14
CA GLU A 792 1.80 17.46 -30.22
C GLU A 792 2.10 16.97 -28.80
N LEU A 793 1.64 17.72 -27.81
CA LEU A 793 1.51 17.30 -26.41
C LEU A 793 0.02 17.25 -26.04
N THR A 794 -0.41 16.13 -25.49
CA THR A 794 -1.76 15.91 -24.99
C THR A 794 -1.71 15.57 -23.50
N ILE A 795 -2.48 16.30 -22.70
CA ILE A 795 -2.68 16.02 -21.27
C ILE A 795 -4.15 15.63 -21.07
N GLU A 796 -4.37 14.40 -20.65
CA GLU A 796 -5.67 13.81 -20.39
C GLU A 796 -5.87 13.69 -18.88
N CYS A 797 -7.00 14.17 -18.38
CA CYS A 797 -7.42 13.99 -16.99
C CYS A 797 -8.42 12.83 -16.95
N HIS A 798 -8.19 11.82 -16.13
CA HIS A 798 -9.08 10.66 -15.94
C HIS A 798 -10.02 10.86 -14.75
N SER A 799 -9.56 11.51 -13.67
CA SER A 799 -10.41 11.95 -12.55
C SER A 799 -9.89 13.24 -11.93
N GLY A 800 -10.80 13.99 -11.32
CA GLY A 800 -10.52 15.31 -10.76
C GLY A 800 -10.45 16.41 -11.82
N GLN A 801 -9.67 17.44 -11.53
CA GLN A 801 -9.51 18.62 -12.39
C GLN A 801 -8.08 19.17 -12.25
N LEU A 802 -7.48 19.58 -13.36
CA LEU A 802 -6.17 20.22 -13.38
C LEU A 802 -6.31 21.68 -13.79
N ASP A 803 -5.99 22.60 -12.89
CA ASP A 803 -5.95 24.03 -13.20
C ASP A 803 -4.54 24.44 -13.63
N LEU A 804 -4.30 24.39 -14.95
CA LEU A 804 -2.96 24.59 -15.52
C LEU A 804 -2.79 25.99 -16.13
N LYS A 805 -1.76 26.69 -15.67
CA LYS A 805 -1.31 27.99 -16.19
C LYS A 805 0.01 27.90 -16.96
N THR A 806 0.85 26.94 -16.61
CA THR A 806 2.15 26.76 -17.27
C THR A 806 2.44 25.27 -17.39
N ILE A 807 2.81 24.85 -18.60
CA ILE A 807 3.33 23.51 -18.85
C ILE A 807 4.81 23.64 -19.15
N GLN A 808 5.62 22.77 -18.57
CA GLN A 808 7.04 22.66 -18.89
C GLN A 808 7.31 21.30 -19.49
N VAL A 809 7.98 21.28 -20.64
CA VAL A 809 8.45 20.04 -21.27
C VAL A 809 9.92 20.17 -21.57
N ASP A 810 10.74 19.26 -21.04
CA ASP A 810 12.20 19.27 -21.24
C ASP A 810 12.85 20.64 -20.88
N GLY A 811 12.30 21.31 -19.86
CA GLY A 811 12.71 22.64 -19.41
C GLY A 811 12.18 23.81 -20.23
N ALA A 812 11.52 23.57 -21.38
CA ALA A 812 10.88 24.61 -22.17
C ALA A 812 9.47 24.91 -21.63
N ALA A 813 9.18 26.18 -21.34
CA ALA A 813 7.86 26.62 -20.91
C ALA A 813 6.93 26.81 -22.11
N ILE A 814 5.75 26.20 -22.02
CA ILE A 814 4.63 26.33 -22.94
C ILE A 814 3.53 27.07 -22.18
N PRO A 815 3.31 28.37 -22.47
CA PRO A 815 2.20 29.12 -21.89
C PRO A 815 0.87 28.51 -22.35
N THR A 816 -0.09 28.42 -21.44
CA THR A 816 -1.45 27.99 -21.77
C THR A 816 -2.42 29.13 -21.44
N ASP A 817 -3.47 29.29 -22.25
CA ASP A 817 -4.60 30.14 -21.92
C ASP A 817 -5.38 29.48 -20.78
N SER A 818 -4.87 29.59 -19.55
CA SER A 818 -5.44 29.08 -18.27
C SER A 818 -6.64 28.13 -18.48
N ALA A 819 -6.34 26.85 -18.65
CA ALA A 819 -7.34 25.84 -19.02
C ALA A 819 -7.50 24.84 -17.88
N ALA A 820 -8.75 24.60 -17.48
CA ALA A 820 -9.09 23.48 -16.63
C ALA A 820 -9.10 22.21 -17.50
N VAL A 821 -8.23 21.25 -17.19
CA VAL A 821 -8.25 19.91 -17.83
C VAL A 821 -9.13 19.01 -16.98
N VAL A 822 -10.21 18.53 -17.57
CA VAL A 822 -11.24 17.70 -16.91
C VAL A 822 -11.49 16.42 -17.72
N PRO A 823 -12.06 15.36 -17.10
CA PRO A 823 -12.40 14.14 -17.80
C PRO A 823 -13.20 14.37 -19.08
N GLY A 824 -12.75 13.75 -20.18
CA GLY A 824 -13.34 13.88 -21.50
C GLY A 824 -13.01 15.17 -22.27
N SER A 825 -12.20 16.08 -21.71
CA SER A 825 -11.77 17.32 -22.37
C SER A 825 -10.25 17.49 -22.26
N PRO A 826 -9.46 16.76 -23.08
CA PRO A 826 -8.01 16.80 -22.99
C PRO A 826 -7.46 18.15 -23.46
N LEU A 827 -6.33 18.56 -22.87
CA LEU A 827 -5.57 19.71 -23.33
C LEU A 827 -4.58 19.27 -24.41
N VAL A 828 -4.71 19.84 -25.60
CA VAL A 828 -3.85 19.54 -26.76
C VAL A 828 -3.06 20.78 -27.14
N VAL A 829 -1.74 20.68 -27.15
CA VAL A 829 -0.81 21.75 -27.53
C VAL A 829 0.01 21.30 -28.74
N ARG A 830 -0.04 22.07 -29.83
CA ARG A 830 0.81 21.84 -31.00
C ARG A 830 2.20 22.40 -30.79
N LEU A 831 3.20 21.57 -31.09
CA LEU A 831 4.62 21.86 -30.98
C LEU A 831 5.17 22.20 -32.39
N THR A 832 4.89 23.40 -32.89
CA THR A 832 5.36 23.88 -34.21
C THR A 832 6.19 25.14 -34.10
#